data_AF-A0A2Z3UZQ0-F1
#
_entry.id   AF-A0A2Z3UZQ0-F1
#
_cell.length_a   1.000
_cell.length_b   1.000
_cell.length_c   1.000
_cell.angle_alpha   90.00
_cell.angle_beta   90.00
_cell.angle_gamma   90.00
#
_symmetry.space_group_name_H-M   'P 1'
#
loop_
_entity.id
_entity.type
_entity.pdbx_description
1 polymer ?
#
loop_
_entity_poly.entity_id
_entity_poly.type
_entity_poly.pdbx_seq_one_letter_code
_entity_poly.pdbx_strand_id
1 'polypeptide(L)'
;MSDRLFQDRRDAGRALVGRLERYRDTPDVIVVGLPRGGVPVAYEIAMALDAPLDTFLVRKLGAPGREELAMGAIASGGVIVLNEDVIQGMKISPEVIQETAEREGRELLRREKAYREGRPPPAFTGRTVIVVDDGLATGASMRAAVEALRRHRPAAIVVAVPAAPESTCREIGAMADEMVCATTPSPFLAVGRSYWDFDQTTDEEVQDLLRTASRSRQAGTGSQGSTEVAAVRLEALPTAEGVPREEDLFELVGDARFVLIGEASHGTHEFYEARARMTRRLIEEKGFCAVAVEADWPDAYRVNRYVHGRGGDATAEEALRGFERFPTWMWRNTVVLDFVAWLREHNDRAGRDERAKAGFYGLDLYSLHRSIHEVVAFLERVDPQAAARARERYACFDHHAGGDGRSYGFAAAFGAGEPCERQAVEQLADLQRHALEYVRRDGILTQDELFHAEQSARTVKAAEGYYRMMFSEKASSWNLRGRHMAGTLDALAEHLARRRGRPPRIVVWAHNSHVGDARVTEAAARGEINLGRLARERYPGECRLIGFTAYAGTVTAAEDWGGPAARMRVRPALSGSIEALLHEVGGKEFLLSFGLAPRAAEALRAPRLERAIGVVYRPQTERRSHYLHARVAEQFDAVIHIDETRAVEPLERTAGWEEGEVPETYPTGV
;
A
#
# COMPACT_ATOMS: atom_id res chain seq x y z
N MET A 1 -20.65 8.40 -16.06
CA MET A 1 -20.19 7.54 -14.95
C MET A 1 -19.46 6.37 -15.59
N SER A 2 -18.25 6.03 -15.16
CA SER A 2 -17.46 4.96 -15.81
C SER A 2 -18.06 3.61 -15.45
N ASP A 3 -18.56 2.86 -16.44
CA ASP A 3 -19.14 1.50 -16.29
C ASP A 3 -18.08 0.41 -15.99
N ARG A 4 -16.80 0.77 -15.85
CA ARG A 4 -15.69 -0.17 -15.60
C ARG A 4 -15.38 -0.25 -14.11
N LEU A 5 -15.81 -1.35 -13.49
CA LEU A 5 -15.75 -1.60 -12.04
C LEU A 5 -14.54 -2.44 -11.60
N PHE A 6 -14.06 -3.33 -12.46
CA PHE A 6 -12.97 -4.26 -12.16
C PHE A 6 -11.74 -3.95 -13.01
N GLN A 7 -10.55 -3.99 -12.42
CA GLN A 7 -9.32 -3.79 -13.19
C GLN A 7 -9.12 -4.93 -14.21
N ASP A 8 -9.23 -6.17 -13.74
CA ASP A 8 -9.07 -7.40 -14.52
C ASP A 8 -9.93 -8.52 -13.91
N ARG A 9 -9.83 -9.75 -14.45
CA ARG A 9 -10.56 -10.92 -13.92
C ARG A 9 -10.15 -11.32 -12.51
N ARG A 10 -8.92 -11.07 -12.09
CA ARG A 10 -8.47 -11.40 -10.73
C ARG A 10 -9.07 -10.42 -9.72
N ASP A 11 -9.10 -9.13 -10.07
CA ASP A 11 -9.75 -8.11 -9.26
C ASP A 11 -11.24 -8.39 -9.06
N ALA A 12 -11.91 -8.81 -10.12
CA ALA A 12 -13.29 -9.28 -10.07
C ALA A 12 -13.49 -10.50 -9.15
N GLY A 13 -12.54 -11.46 -9.16
CA GLY A 13 -12.54 -12.59 -8.24
C GLY A 13 -12.40 -12.17 -6.78
N ARG A 14 -11.47 -11.25 -6.47
CA ARG A 14 -11.30 -10.70 -5.12
C ARG A 14 -12.53 -9.96 -4.63
N ALA A 15 -13.23 -9.25 -5.51
CA ALA A 15 -14.48 -8.56 -5.16
C ALA A 15 -15.62 -9.52 -4.75
N LEU A 16 -15.60 -10.77 -5.24
CA LEU A 16 -16.57 -11.80 -4.88
C LEU A 16 -16.28 -12.46 -3.53
N VAL A 17 -15.01 -12.48 -3.08
CA VAL A 17 -14.58 -13.17 -1.85
C VAL A 17 -15.41 -12.77 -0.64
N GLY A 18 -15.60 -11.46 -0.41
CA GLY A 18 -16.35 -10.95 0.75
C GLY A 18 -17.80 -11.47 0.84
N ARG A 19 -18.41 -11.84 -0.29
CA ARG A 19 -19.77 -12.41 -0.32
C ARG A 19 -19.79 -13.94 -0.15
N LEU A 20 -18.63 -14.58 -0.31
CA LEU A 20 -18.46 -16.03 -0.23
C LEU A 20 -17.71 -16.48 1.03
N GLU A 21 -17.31 -15.56 1.91
CA GLU A 21 -16.49 -15.86 3.11
C GLU A 21 -17.07 -16.98 3.99
N ARG A 22 -18.40 -17.11 4.05
CA ARG A 22 -19.06 -18.17 4.82
C ARG A 22 -18.72 -19.60 4.37
N TYR A 23 -18.14 -19.77 3.18
CA TYR A 23 -17.69 -21.06 2.64
C TYR A 23 -16.22 -21.36 2.94
N ARG A 24 -15.50 -20.46 3.60
CA ARG A 24 -14.11 -20.66 4.00
C ARG A 24 -13.98 -21.85 4.94
N ASP A 25 -12.90 -22.62 4.78
CA ASP A 25 -12.52 -23.78 5.60
C ASP A 25 -13.61 -24.86 5.71
N THR A 26 -14.59 -24.84 4.81
CA THR A 26 -15.67 -25.82 4.79
C THR A 26 -15.18 -27.08 4.08
N PRO A 27 -15.17 -28.26 4.73
CA PRO A 27 -14.49 -29.45 4.22
C PRO A 27 -15.07 -30.03 2.92
N ASP A 28 -16.30 -29.65 2.56
CA ASP A 28 -17.03 -30.16 1.40
C ASP A 28 -17.31 -29.11 0.31
N VAL A 29 -16.57 -28.00 0.30
CA VAL A 29 -16.66 -26.99 -0.77
C VAL A 29 -15.66 -27.29 -1.88
N ILE A 30 -16.08 -27.11 -3.14
CA ILE A 30 -15.20 -27.09 -4.32
C ILE A 30 -15.55 -25.89 -5.19
N VAL A 31 -14.52 -25.18 -5.67
CA VAL A 31 -14.67 -24.07 -6.59
C VAL A 31 -14.32 -24.54 -7.99
N VAL A 32 -15.23 -24.32 -8.95
CA VAL A 32 -15.02 -24.67 -10.35
C VAL A 32 -15.18 -23.46 -11.25
N GLY A 33 -14.16 -23.17 -12.05
CA GLY A 33 -14.22 -22.14 -13.08
C GLY A 33 -14.75 -22.69 -14.40
N LEU A 34 -15.63 -21.95 -15.08
CA LEU A 34 -16.00 -22.21 -16.47
C LEU A 34 -14.90 -21.64 -17.39
N PRO A 35 -14.15 -22.48 -18.12
CA PRO A 35 -13.04 -21.98 -18.90
C PRO A 35 -13.50 -21.24 -20.17
N ARG A 36 -12.76 -20.23 -20.61
CA ARG A 36 -11.45 -19.80 -20.08
C ARG A 36 -11.55 -18.72 -19.02
N GLY A 37 -12.37 -17.70 -19.26
CA GLY A 37 -12.42 -16.49 -18.44
C GLY A 37 -12.87 -16.70 -16.99
N GLY A 38 -13.69 -17.71 -16.69
CA GLY A 38 -14.10 -18.01 -15.32
C GLY A 38 -12.98 -18.53 -14.42
N VAL A 39 -11.89 -19.07 -14.97
CA VAL A 39 -10.83 -19.72 -14.18
C VAL A 39 -9.99 -18.70 -13.38
N PRO A 40 -9.52 -17.57 -13.95
CA PRO A 40 -8.86 -16.52 -13.16
C PRO A 40 -9.70 -15.98 -12.02
N VAL A 41 -11.02 -15.83 -12.22
CA VAL A 41 -11.97 -15.39 -11.17
C VAL A 41 -12.10 -16.48 -10.09
N ALA A 42 -12.29 -17.73 -10.51
CA ALA A 42 -12.41 -18.89 -9.64
C ALA A 42 -11.15 -19.12 -8.80
N TYR A 43 -9.97 -18.86 -9.37
CA TYR A 43 -8.69 -19.01 -8.68
C TYR A 43 -8.62 -18.13 -7.43
N GLU A 44 -8.93 -16.84 -7.55
CA GLU A 44 -8.89 -15.92 -6.41
C GLU A 44 -9.90 -16.32 -5.33
N ILE A 45 -11.09 -16.78 -5.73
CA ILE A 45 -12.12 -17.30 -4.81
C ILE A 45 -11.61 -18.56 -4.10
N ALA A 46 -11.08 -19.54 -4.84
CA ALA A 46 -10.60 -20.80 -4.28
C ALA A 46 -9.47 -20.59 -3.28
N MET A 47 -8.49 -19.74 -3.60
CA MET A 47 -7.38 -19.42 -2.71
C MET A 47 -7.86 -18.70 -1.44
N ALA A 48 -8.84 -17.80 -1.54
CA ALA A 48 -9.35 -17.07 -0.39
C ALA A 48 -10.26 -17.90 0.53
N LEU A 49 -10.83 -19.01 0.04
CA LEU A 49 -11.69 -19.92 0.80
C LEU A 49 -10.97 -21.19 1.28
N ASP A 50 -9.69 -21.38 0.93
CA ASP A 50 -8.95 -22.64 1.07
C ASP A 50 -9.66 -23.87 0.45
N ALA A 51 -10.37 -23.61 -0.65
CA ALA A 51 -11.15 -24.62 -1.37
C ALA A 51 -10.35 -25.18 -2.56
N PRO A 52 -10.57 -26.45 -2.94
CA PRO A 52 -9.99 -26.99 -4.17
C PRO A 52 -10.52 -26.22 -5.38
N LEU A 53 -9.60 -25.86 -6.29
CA LEU A 53 -9.92 -25.29 -7.59
C LEU A 53 -9.88 -26.37 -8.67
N ASP A 54 -10.92 -26.44 -9.49
CA ASP A 54 -10.91 -27.21 -10.74
C ASP A 54 -11.64 -26.46 -11.86
N THR A 55 -11.76 -27.08 -13.02
CA THR A 55 -12.55 -26.62 -14.16
C THR A 55 -13.77 -27.50 -14.37
N PHE A 56 -14.86 -26.86 -14.81
CA PHE A 56 -16.04 -27.56 -15.28
C PHE A 56 -16.29 -27.15 -16.74
N LEU A 57 -16.01 -28.04 -17.68
CA LEU A 57 -16.14 -27.74 -19.09
C LEU A 57 -17.58 -27.93 -19.54
N VAL A 58 -18.10 -26.94 -20.27
CA VAL A 58 -19.42 -26.97 -20.89
C VAL A 58 -19.30 -26.48 -22.31
N ARG A 59 -19.88 -27.22 -23.26
CA ARG A 59 -20.00 -26.82 -24.66
C ARG A 59 -21.46 -26.85 -25.08
N LYS A 60 -21.88 -25.83 -25.83
CA LYS A 60 -23.23 -25.76 -26.39
C LYS A 60 -23.34 -26.71 -27.57
N LEU A 61 -24.49 -27.37 -27.69
CA LEU A 61 -24.90 -28.09 -28.89
C LEU A 61 -25.75 -27.11 -29.71
N GLY A 62 -25.17 -26.52 -30.74
CA GLY A 62 -25.87 -25.59 -31.63
C GLY A 62 -26.88 -26.30 -32.52
N ALA A 63 -28.03 -25.66 -32.77
CA ALA A 63 -29.04 -26.18 -33.66
C ALA A 63 -28.58 -26.12 -35.13
N PRO A 64 -28.97 -27.08 -35.98
CA PRO A 64 -28.58 -27.11 -37.39
C PRO A 64 -28.93 -25.81 -38.12
N GLY A 65 -27.94 -25.22 -38.81
CA GLY A 65 -28.09 -23.95 -39.54
C GLY A 65 -28.24 -22.69 -38.67
N ARG A 66 -28.21 -22.83 -37.33
CA ARG A 66 -28.25 -21.73 -36.36
C ARG A 66 -27.38 -22.08 -35.15
N GLU A 67 -26.07 -22.11 -35.36
CA GLU A 67 -25.09 -22.59 -34.36
C GLU A 67 -25.14 -21.81 -33.03
N GLU A 68 -25.56 -20.55 -33.06
CA GLU A 68 -25.75 -19.71 -31.86
C GLU A 68 -27.01 -20.06 -31.05
N LEU A 69 -28.00 -20.74 -31.66
CA LEU A 69 -29.20 -21.23 -30.97
C LEU A 69 -28.90 -22.60 -30.37
N ALA A 70 -28.75 -22.69 -29.05
CA ALA A 70 -28.42 -23.96 -28.40
C ALA A 70 -29.66 -24.89 -28.33
N MET A 71 -29.60 -26.04 -29.00
CA MET A 71 -30.55 -27.15 -28.82
C MET A 71 -30.20 -28.01 -27.60
N GLY A 72 -29.01 -27.82 -27.03
CA GLY A 72 -28.57 -28.51 -25.82
C GLY A 72 -27.17 -28.06 -25.41
N ALA A 73 -26.57 -28.80 -24.48
CA ALA A 73 -25.19 -28.65 -24.07
C ALA A 73 -24.61 -30.01 -23.65
N ILE A 74 -23.31 -30.17 -23.82
CA ILE A 74 -22.52 -31.28 -23.30
C ILE A 74 -21.51 -30.75 -22.27
N ALA A 75 -21.43 -31.40 -21.13
CA ALA A 75 -20.55 -31.02 -20.03
C ALA A 75 -19.57 -32.15 -19.66
N SER A 76 -18.54 -31.79 -18.87
CA SER A 76 -17.61 -32.73 -18.25
C SER A 76 -18.33 -33.94 -17.64
N GLY A 77 -17.79 -35.13 -17.85
CA GLY A 77 -18.43 -36.39 -17.44
C GLY A 77 -19.44 -36.96 -18.44
N GLY A 78 -19.54 -36.39 -19.65
CA GLY A 78 -20.41 -36.90 -20.72
C GLY A 78 -21.89 -36.58 -20.51
N VAL A 79 -22.18 -35.62 -19.63
CA VAL A 79 -23.56 -35.20 -19.33
C VAL A 79 -24.10 -34.37 -20.48
N ILE A 80 -25.14 -34.87 -21.16
CA ILE A 80 -25.86 -34.14 -22.21
C ILE A 80 -27.19 -33.61 -21.66
N VAL A 81 -27.37 -32.31 -21.79
CA VAL A 81 -28.58 -31.56 -21.46
C VAL A 81 -29.22 -31.11 -22.77
N LEU A 82 -30.52 -31.34 -22.93
CA LEU A 82 -31.24 -31.04 -24.17
C LEU A 82 -32.36 -30.03 -23.91
N ASN A 83 -32.55 -29.12 -24.85
CA ASN A 83 -33.65 -28.17 -24.87
C ASN A 83 -34.78 -28.73 -25.75
N GLU A 84 -35.74 -29.39 -25.13
CA GLU A 84 -36.86 -30.05 -25.81
C GLU A 84 -37.70 -29.08 -26.66
N ASP A 85 -37.87 -27.83 -26.23
CA ASP A 85 -38.64 -26.83 -26.97
C ASP A 85 -37.98 -26.48 -28.31
N VAL A 86 -36.64 -26.34 -28.33
CA VAL A 86 -35.88 -26.08 -29.56
C VAL A 86 -35.89 -27.30 -30.47
N ILE A 87 -35.70 -28.49 -29.89
CA ILE A 87 -35.68 -29.75 -30.63
C ILE A 87 -37.03 -29.99 -31.31
N GLN A 88 -38.13 -29.84 -30.58
CA GLN A 88 -39.48 -30.01 -31.11
C GLN A 88 -39.86 -28.90 -32.10
N GLY A 89 -39.55 -27.65 -31.78
CA GLY A 89 -39.85 -26.50 -32.63
C GLY A 89 -39.13 -26.52 -33.98
N MET A 90 -37.90 -27.04 -34.01
CA MET A 90 -37.10 -27.18 -35.24
C MET A 90 -37.16 -28.56 -35.87
N LYS A 91 -37.88 -29.53 -35.25
CA LYS A 91 -37.97 -30.93 -35.68
C LYS A 91 -36.60 -31.58 -35.89
N ILE A 92 -35.69 -31.36 -34.94
CA ILE A 92 -34.33 -31.89 -35.00
C ILE A 92 -34.36 -33.39 -34.72
N SER A 93 -33.76 -34.20 -35.60
CA SER A 93 -33.76 -35.65 -35.43
C SER A 93 -32.73 -36.09 -34.36
N PRO A 94 -32.95 -37.24 -33.68
CA PRO A 94 -32.00 -37.78 -32.71
C PRO A 94 -30.60 -37.99 -33.28
N GLU A 95 -30.48 -38.36 -34.56
CA GLU A 95 -29.21 -38.57 -35.24
C GLU A 95 -28.39 -37.29 -35.31
N VAL A 96 -29.03 -36.16 -35.63
CA VAL A 96 -28.37 -34.85 -35.71
C VAL A 96 -27.92 -34.36 -34.34
N ILE A 97 -28.69 -34.64 -33.29
CA ILE A 97 -28.32 -34.35 -31.91
C ILE A 97 -27.08 -35.17 -31.53
N GLN A 98 -27.07 -36.46 -31.85
CA GLN A 98 -25.97 -37.36 -31.57
C GLN A 98 -24.69 -36.95 -32.30
N GLU A 99 -24.76 -36.67 -33.61
CA GLU A 99 -23.60 -36.20 -34.39
C GLU A 99 -23.01 -34.90 -33.82
N THR A 100 -23.88 -33.97 -33.43
CA THR A 100 -23.45 -32.71 -32.83
C THR A 100 -22.82 -32.94 -31.46
N ALA A 101 -23.42 -33.79 -30.62
CA ALA A 101 -22.89 -34.15 -29.31
C ALA A 101 -21.54 -34.86 -29.41
N GLU A 102 -21.34 -35.75 -30.38
CA GLU A 102 -20.07 -36.43 -30.62
C GLU A 102 -18.96 -35.48 -31.10
N ARG A 103 -19.32 -34.51 -31.96
CA ARG A 103 -18.38 -33.49 -32.42
C ARG A 103 -17.95 -32.57 -31.27
N GLU A 104 -18.90 -32.00 -30.54
CA GLU A 104 -18.61 -31.12 -29.41
C GLU A 104 -17.95 -31.88 -28.25
N GLY A 105 -18.32 -33.16 -28.05
CA GLY A 105 -17.73 -34.05 -27.05
C GLY A 105 -16.26 -34.36 -27.31
N ARG A 106 -15.84 -34.54 -28.57
CA ARG A 106 -14.41 -34.71 -28.92
C ARG A 106 -13.57 -33.50 -28.51
N GLU A 107 -14.08 -32.28 -28.76
CA GLU A 107 -13.38 -31.05 -28.36
C GLU A 107 -13.41 -30.85 -26.84
N LEU A 108 -14.52 -31.19 -26.18
CA LEU A 108 -14.62 -31.16 -24.72
C LEU A 108 -13.57 -32.08 -24.08
N LEU A 109 -13.44 -33.32 -24.56
CA LEU A 109 -12.44 -34.29 -24.09
C LEU A 109 -11.01 -33.82 -24.34
N ARG A 110 -10.74 -33.18 -25.49
CA ARG A 110 -9.43 -32.62 -25.81
C ARG A 110 -9.02 -31.56 -24.77
N ARG A 111 -9.91 -30.62 -24.46
CA ARG A 111 -9.65 -29.56 -23.47
C ARG A 111 -9.59 -30.08 -22.05
N GLU A 112 -10.48 -31.00 -21.68
CA GLU A 112 -10.47 -31.63 -20.36
C GLU A 112 -9.14 -32.36 -20.12
N LYS A 113 -8.62 -33.08 -21.13
CA LYS A 113 -7.30 -33.70 -21.05
C LYS A 113 -6.17 -32.67 -20.92
N ALA A 114 -6.25 -31.56 -21.65
CA ALA A 114 -5.25 -30.49 -21.60
C ALA A 114 -5.20 -29.78 -20.24
N TYR A 115 -6.35 -29.41 -19.66
CA TYR A 115 -6.39 -28.69 -18.37
C TYR A 115 -6.12 -29.59 -17.16
N ARG A 116 -6.40 -30.89 -17.26
CA ARG A 116 -6.22 -31.81 -16.13
C ARG A 116 -4.86 -32.43 -16.02
N GLU A 117 -4.13 -32.59 -17.13
CA GLU A 117 -2.76 -33.14 -17.13
C GLU A 117 -2.65 -34.48 -16.40
N GLY A 118 -3.68 -35.33 -16.52
CA GLY A 118 -3.74 -36.64 -15.86
C GLY A 118 -4.38 -36.65 -14.47
N ARG A 119 -4.81 -35.51 -13.92
CA ARG A 119 -5.61 -35.46 -12.68
C ARG A 119 -6.98 -36.14 -12.87
N PRO A 120 -7.47 -36.89 -11.87
CA PRO A 120 -8.80 -37.49 -11.93
C PRO A 120 -9.90 -36.42 -11.92
N PRO A 121 -11.10 -36.71 -12.44
CA PRO A 121 -12.24 -35.82 -12.33
C PRO A 121 -12.57 -35.46 -10.88
N PRO A 122 -12.97 -34.20 -10.60
CA PRO A 122 -13.41 -33.80 -9.28
C PRO A 122 -14.72 -34.51 -8.93
N ALA A 123 -14.81 -34.95 -7.67
CA ALA A 123 -16.04 -35.51 -7.13
C ALA A 123 -16.97 -34.36 -6.69
N PHE A 124 -18.17 -34.30 -7.26
CA PHE A 124 -19.19 -33.31 -6.89
C PHE A 124 -20.26 -33.85 -5.94
N THR A 125 -20.42 -35.18 -5.87
CA THR A 125 -21.49 -35.81 -5.09
C THR A 125 -21.37 -35.45 -3.60
N GLY A 126 -22.46 -34.92 -3.02
CA GLY A 126 -22.51 -34.52 -1.62
C GLY A 126 -21.70 -33.25 -1.27
N ARG A 127 -21.09 -32.57 -2.25
CA ARG A 127 -20.31 -31.35 -2.02
C ARG A 127 -21.08 -30.08 -2.37
N THR A 128 -20.69 -28.96 -1.76
CA THR A 128 -21.10 -27.63 -2.20
C THR A 128 -20.20 -27.19 -3.35
N VAL A 129 -20.79 -26.97 -4.52
CA VAL A 129 -20.06 -26.58 -5.73
C VAL A 129 -20.27 -25.09 -5.98
N ILE A 130 -19.19 -24.30 -5.91
CA ILE A 130 -19.20 -22.89 -6.31
C ILE A 130 -18.76 -22.84 -7.78
N VAL A 131 -19.71 -22.58 -8.69
CA VAL A 131 -19.46 -22.47 -10.13
C VAL A 131 -19.29 -21.00 -10.53
N VAL A 132 -18.18 -20.69 -11.19
CA VAL A 132 -17.70 -19.33 -11.41
C VAL A 132 -17.50 -19.04 -12.89
N ASP A 133 -17.90 -17.85 -13.33
CA ASP A 133 -17.62 -17.31 -14.67
C ASP A 133 -17.18 -15.83 -14.58
N ASP A 134 -16.60 -15.27 -15.64
CA ASP A 134 -16.17 -13.85 -15.68
C ASP A 134 -17.34 -12.85 -15.88
N GLY A 135 -18.54 -13.36 -16.14
CA GLY A 135 -19.77 -12.61 -16.10
C GLY A 135 -20.86 -13.33 -16.88
N LEU A 136 -22.10 -12.86 -16.76
CA LEU A 136 -23.22 -13.44 -17.50
C LEU A 136 -23.85 -12.39 -18.40
N ALA A 137 -23.82 -12.61 -19.71
CA ALA A 137 -24.69 -11.87 -20.63
C ALA A 137 -26.09 -12.51 -20.65
N THR A 138 -26.22 -13.67 -21.29
CA THR A 138 -27.48 -14.42 -21.41
C THR A 138 -27.60 -15.60 -20.43
N GLY A 139 -26.51 -15.92 -19.74
CA GLY A 139 -26.44 -17.04 -18.79
C GLY A 139 -26.53 -18.44 -19.42
N ALA A 140 -26.54 -18.60 -20.74
CA ALA A 140 -26.77 -19.90 -21.39
C ALA A 140 -25.73 -20.97 -21.01
N SER A 141 -24.44 -20.62 -20.99
CA SER A 141 -23.38 -21.54 -20.57
C SER A 141 -23.49 -21.92 -19.10
N MET A 142 -23.85 -20.96 -18.24
CA MET A 142 -24.06 -21.18 -16.81
C MET A 142 -25.28 -22.06 -16.54
N ARG A 143 -26.40 -21.88 -17.26
CA ARG A 143 -27.58 -22.76 -17.17
C ARG A 143 -27.22 -24.21 -17.46
N ALA A 144 -26.52 -24.44 -18.57
CA ALA A 144 -26.03 -25.76 -18.92
C ALA A 144 -25.07 -26.33 -17.86
N ALA A 145 -24.21 -25.49 -17.28
CA ALA A 145 -23.31 -25.90 -16.20
C ALA A 145 -24.09 -26.36 -14.95
N VAL A 146 -25.06 -25.56 -14.50
CA VAL A 146 -25.89 -25.86 -13.33
C VAL A 146 -26.70 -27.15 -13.55
N GLU A 147 -27.32 -27.31 -14.72
CA GLU A 147 -28.11 -28.51 -15.01
C GLU A 147 -27.24 -29.77 -15.10
N ALA A 148 -26.05 -29.67 -15.70
CA ALA A 148 -25.12 -30.79 -15.73
C ALA A 148 -24.59 -31.13 -14.32
N LEU A 149 -24.22 -30.12 -13.51
CA LEU A 149 -23.77 -30.31 -12.14
C LEU A 149 -24.85 -30.98 -11.28
N ARG A 150 -26.14 -30.64 -11.44
CA ARG A 150 -27.24 -31.29 -10.71
C ARG A 150 -27.27 -32.80 -10.91
N ARG A 151 -26.89 -33.32 -12.09
CA ARG A 151 -26.84 -34.77 -12.34
C ARG A 151 -25.77 -35.50 -11.51
N HIS A 152 -24.74 -34.79 -11.04
CA HIS A 152 -23.73 -35.33 -10.14
C HIS A 152 -24.17 -35.36 -8.66
N ARG A 153 -25.39 -34.88 -8.35
CA ARG A 153 -25.99 -34.84 -7.00
C ARG A 153 -25.10 -34.11 -5.96
N PRO A 154 -24.71 -32.85 -6.21
CA PRO A 154 -24.06 -32.02 -5.19
C PRO A 154 -25.02 -31.73 -4.03
N ALA A 155 -24.46 -31.42 -2.85
CA ALA A 155 -25.24 -30.96 -1.72
C ALA A 155 -25.85 -29.56 -1.97
N ALA A 156 -25.09 -28.68 -2.62
CA ALA A 156 -25.56 -27.38 -3.07
C ALA A 156 -24.77 -26.89 -4.29
N ILE A 157 -25.39 -26.02 -5.10
CA ILE A 157 -24.79 -25.31 -6.23
C ILE A 157 -24.91 -23.81 -5.97
N VAL A 158 -23.77 -23.15 -5.83
CA VAL A 158 -23.65 -21.69 -5.69
C VAL A 158 -23.08 -21.14 -6.98
N VAL A 159 -23.78 -20.22 -7.63
CA VAL A 159 -23.28 -19.52 -8.81
C VAL A 159 -22.64 -18.20 -8.37
N ALA A 160 -21.40 -17.94 -8.76
CA ALA A 160 -20.71 -16.69 -8.44
C ALA A 160 -20.16 -16.00 -9.69
N VAL A 161 -20.59 -14.77 -9.95
CA VAL A 161 -20.16 -14.00 -11.13
C VAL A 161 -19.95 -12.52 -10.82
N PRO A 162 -18.97 -11.84 -11.45
CA PRO A 162 -18.71 -10.44 -11.15
C PRO A 162 -19.82 -9.50 -11.64
N ALA A 163 -20.29 -9.68 -12.87
CA ALA A 163 -21.29 -8.80 -13.48
C ALA A 163 -22.31 -9.56 -14.34
N ALA A 164 -23.58 -9.20 -14.20
CA ALA A 164 -24.68 -9.77 -15.00
C ALA A 164 -25.92 -8.84 -15.01
N PRO A 165 -26.81 -8.90 -16.02
CA PRO A 165 -28.12 -8.26 -15.92
C PRO A 165 -28.92 -8.82 -14.75
N GLU A 166 -29.71 -7.97 -14.09
CA GLU A 166 -30.56 -8.37 -12.97
C GLU A 166 -31.55 -9.49 -13.37
N SER A 167 -32.10 -9.44 -14.58
CA SER A 167 -32.97 -10.50 -15.12
C SER A 167 -32.26 -11.85 -15.19
N THR A 168 -31.02 -11.88 -15.70
CA THR A 168 -30.21 -13.10 -15.80
C THR A 168 -29.88 -13.64 -14.41
N CYS A 169 -29.57 -12.78 -13.42
CA CYS A 169 -29.37 -13.20 -12.03
C CYS A 169 -30.61 -13.87 -11.44
N ARG A 170 -31.81 -13.34 -11.69
CA ARG A 170 -33.07 -13.92 -11.20
C ARG A 170 -33.34 -15.28 -11.84
N GLU A 171 -33.15 -15.42 -13.14
CA GLU A 171 -33.34 -16.69 -13.86
C GLU A 171 -32.39 -17.77 -13.35
N ILE A 172 -31.10 -17.47 -13.20
CA ILE A 172 -30.09 -18.41 -12.69
C ILE A 172 -30.33 -18.73 -11.21
N GLY A 173 -30.71 -17.72 -10.41
CA GLY A 173 -31.03 -17.89 -9.00
C GLY A 173 -32.24 -18.80 -8.75
N ALA A 174 -33.13 -18.99 -9.73
CA ALA A 174 -34.21 -19.96 -9.64
C ALA A 174 -33.76 -21.42 -9.89
N MET A 175 -32.57 -21.63 -10.46
CA MET A 175 -32.02 -22.96 -10.80
C MET A 175 -30.91 -23.42 -9.84
N ALA A 176 -30.16 -22.48 -9.29
CA ALA A 176 -29.10 -22.70 -8.31
C ALA A 176 -29.64 -22.59 -6.87
N ASP A 177 -28.91 -23.13 -5.90
CA ASP A 177 -29.26 -22.98 -4.47
C ASP A 177 -28.91 -21.56 -3.99
N GLU A 178 -27.94 -20.91 -4.64
CA GLU A 178 -27.62 -19.50 -4.43
C GLU A 178 -27.06 -18.85 -5.70
N MET A 179 -27.37 -17.56 -5.88
CA MET A 179 -26.76 -16.68 -6.89
C MET A 179 -26.04 -15.50 -6.22
N VAL A 180 -24.72 -15.44 -6.39
CA VAL A 180 -23.85 -14.35 -5.93
C VAL A 180 -23.39 -13.53 -7.13
N CYS A 181 -23.81 -12.27 -7.19
CA CYS A 181 -23.40 -11.34 -8.24
C CYS A 181 -22.80 -10.08 -7.64
N ALA A 182 -21.57 -9.70 -8.01
CA ALA A 182 -20.94 -8.52 -7.42
C ALA A 182 -21.61 -7.20 -7.87
N THR A 183 -22.04 -7.11 -9.13
CA THR A 183 -22.77 -5.95 -9.68
C THR A 183 -23.78 -6.33 -10.75
N THR A 184 -24.87 -5.55 -10.85
CA THR A 184 -25.90 -5.71 -11.89
C THR A 184 -26.09 -4.39 -12.66
N PRO A 185 -25.18 -4.04 -13.59
CA PRO A 185 -25.23 -2.75 -14.26
C PRO A 185 -26.45 -2.62 -15.18
N SER A 186 -26.97 -1.39 -15.29
CA SER A 186 -28.11 -1.05 -16.14
C SER A 186 -27.85 0.27 -16.88
N PRO A 187 -27.85 0.28 -18.23
CA PRO A 187 -28.09 -0.86 -19.12
C PRO A 187 -26.92 -1.85 -19.15
N PHE A 188 -27.21 -3.15 -19.21
CA PHE A 188 -26.17 -4.18 -19.42
C PHE A 188 -25.89 -4.32 -20.92
N LEU A 189 -24.67 -3.98 -21.34
CA LEU A 189 -24.26 -4.08 -22.74
C LEU A 189 -23.44 -5.34 -23.03
N ALA A 190 -22.37 -5.57 -22.27
CA ALA A 190 -21.49 -6.72 -22.43
C ALA A 190 -20.69 -6.97 -21.14
N VAL A 191 -20.29 -8.22 -20.90
CA VAL A 191 -19.46 -8.60 -19.73
C VAL A 191 -18.20 -7.74 -19.67
N GLY A 192 -17.45 -7.66 -20.77
CA GLY A 192 -16.19 -6.91 -20.86
C GLY A 192 -16.27 -5.41 -20.58
N ARG A 193 -17.48 -4.81 -20.55
CA ARG A 193 -17.64 -3.39 -20.17
C ARG A 193 -17.42 -3.15 -18.68
N SER A 194 -17.56 -4.18 -17.86
CA SER A 194 -17.30 -4.10 -16.42
C SER A 194 -15.81 -4.12 -16.08
N TYR A 195 -14.94 -4.34 -17.07
CA TYR A 195 -13.50 -4.54 -16.91
C TYR A 195 -12.69 -3.45 -17.61
N TRP A 196 -11.56 -3.05 -17.00
CA TRP A 196 -10.55 -2.21 -17.65
C TRP A 196 -9.68 -3.01 -18.62
N ASP A 197 -9.22 -4.18 -18.18
CA ASP A 197 -8.55 -5.20 -18.97
C ASP A 197 -9.45 -6.43 -19.07
N PHE A 198 -9.84 -6.77 -20.30
CA PHE A 198 -10.65 -7.95 -20.62
C PHE A 198 -10.02 -8.80 -21.72
N ASP A 199 -8.69 -8.83 -21.78
CA ASP A 199 -7.95 -9.62 -22.74
C ASP A 199 -8.30 -11.10 -22.66
N GLN A 200 -8.11 -11.83 -23.76
CA GLN A 200 -8.55 -13.22 -23.85
C GLN A 200 -7.66 -14.13 -23.00
N THR A 201 -8.22 -14.75 -21.96
CA THR A 201 -7.55 -15.79 -21.16
C THR A 201 -7.11 -16.95 -22.06
N THR A 202 -5.83 -17.33 -21.99
CA THR A 202 -5.25 -18.40 -22.82
C THR A 202 -5.41 -19.78 -22.17
N ASP A 203 -5.16 -20.85 -22.94
CA ASP A 203 -5.18 -22.21 -22.39
C ASP A 203 -4.01 -22.44 -21.42
N GLU A 204 -2.86 -21.80 -21.69
CA GLU A 204 -1.68 -21.81 -20.84
C GLU A 204 -1.96 -21.14 -19.49
N GLU A 205 -2.63 -19.98 -19.49
CA GLU A 205 -3.02 -19.29 -18.26
C GLU A 205 -3.95 -20.16 -17.39
N VAL A 206 -4.92 -20.84 -18.01
CA VAL A 206 -5.81 -21.78 -17.31
C VAL A 206 -5.01 -22.92 -16.67
N GLN A 207 -4.08 -23.54 -17.42
CA GLN A 207 -3.23 -24.62 -16.91
C GLN A 207 -2.36 -24.14 -15.74
N ASP A 208 -1.74 -22.98 -15.87
CA ASP A 208 -0.86 -22.44 -14.84
C ASP A 208 -1.60 -22.09 -13.56
N LEU A 209 -2.81 -21.53 -13.64
CA LEU A 209 -3.64 -21.25 -12.47
C LEU A 209 -4.08 -22.55 -11.75
N LEU A 210 -4.45 -23.58 -12.50
CA LEU A 210 -4.82 -24.88 -11.92
C LEU A 210 -3.63 -25.60 -11.27
N ARG A 211 -2.46 -25.57 -11.93
CA ARG A 211 -1.21 -26.10 -11.35
C ARG A 211 -0.82 -25.33 -10.09
N THR A 212 -0.91 -24.01 -10.11
CA THR A 212 -0.59 -23.17 -8.95
C THR A 212 -1.52 -23.46 -7.78
N ALA A 213 -2.83 -23.50 -8.01
CA ALA A 213 -3.81 -23.82 -6.97
C ALA A 213 -3.60 -25.23 -6.38
N SER A 214 -3.36 -26.24 -7.22
CA SER A 214 -3.09 -27.60 -6.73
C SER A 214 -1.78 -27.70 -5.94
N ARG A 215 -0.72 -26.98 -6.34
CA ARG A 215 0.54 -26.91 -5.59
C ARG A 215 0.37 -26.22 -4.24
N SER A 216 -0.33 -25.08 -4.21
CA SER A 216 -0.65 -24.38 -2.95
C SER A 216 -1.42 -25.29 -1.99
N ARG A 217 -2.33 -26.14 -2.50
CA ARG A 217 -3.11 -27.08 -1.67
C ARG A 217 -2.37 -28.37 -1.29
N GLN A 218 -1.49 -28.90 -2.14
CA GLN A 218 -0.59 -30.01 -1.79
C GLN A 218 0.49 -29.56 -0.79
N ALA A 219 0.91 -28.31 -0.87
CA ALA A 219 1.72 -27.67 0.17
C ALA A 219 0.89 -27.31 1.43
N GLY A 220 -0.43 -27.27 1.29
CA GLY A 220 -1.46 -27.06 2.32
C GLY A 220 -1.83 -28.29 3.14
N THR A 221 -1.36 -29.50 2.79
CA THR A 221 -1.30 -30.62 3.76
C THR A 221 0.03 -30.55 4.52
N GLY A 222 0.14 -29.54 5.39
CA GLY A 222 1.20 -29.38 6.40
C GLY A 222 2.64 -29.39 5.91
N SER A 223 3.14 -28.29 5.33
CA SER A 223 4.61 -28.07 5.27
C SER A 223 5.05 -26.65 4.89
N GLN A 224 4.35 -25.90 4.02
CA GLN A 224 4.94 -24.66 3.47
C GLN A 224 5.17 -23.55 4.50
N GLY A 225 4.18 -23.24 5.34
CA GLY A 225 4.35 -22.34 6.47
C GLY A 225 5.48 -22.79 7.40
N SER A 226 5.58 -24.10 7.68
CA SER A 226 6.67 -24.64 8.50
C SER A 226 8.05 -24.49 7.86
N THR A 227 8.17 -24.58 6.53
CA THR A 227 9.44 -24.42 5.82
C THR A 227 9.85 -22.96 5.66
N GLU A 228 8.92 -22.05 5.41
CA GLU A 228 9.20 -20.60 5.33
C GLU A 228 9.56 -20.06 6.71
N VAL A 229 8.75 -20.38 7.72
CA VAL A 229 8.99 -20.04 9.12
C VAL A 229 10.33 -20.61 9.60
N ALA A 230 10.66 -21.86 9.26
CA ALA A 230 11.97 -22.43 9.60
C ALA A 230 13.12 -21.74 8.87
N ALA A 231 12.97 -21.39 7.58
CA ALA A 231 13.98 -20.65 6.83
C ALA A 231 14.25 -19.27 7.45
N VAL A 232 13.19 -18.55 7.79
CA VAL A 232 13.29 -17.24 8.45
C VAL A 232 13.89 -17.40 9.85
N ARG A 233 13.45 -18.38 10.65
CA ARG A 233 13.97 -18.63 12.01
C ARG A 233 15.47 -18.91 12.04
N LEU A 234 16.00 -19.60 11.03
CA LEU A 234 17.43 -19.92 10.95
C LEU A 234 18.32 -18.71 10.67
N GLU A 235 17.78 -17.68 10.02
CA GLU A 235 18.53 -16.49 9.57
C GLU A 235 18.08 -15.19 10.29
N ALA A 236 17.14 -15.30 11.23
CA ALA A 236 16.71 -14.19 12.09
C ALA A 236 17.81 -13.83 13.09
N LEU A 237 18.26 -12.58 13.05
CA LEU A 237 19.27 -12.04 13.95
C LEU A 237 18.58 -11.38 15.15
N PRO A 238 18.95 -11.69 16.40
CA PRO A 238 18.29 -11.10 17.56
C PRO A 238 18.50 -9.58 17.62
N THR A 239 17.46 -8.86 18.02
CA THR A 239 17.54 -7.43 18.37
C THR A 239 17.33 -7.25 19.87
N ALA A 240 17.67 -6.07 20.38
CA ALA A 240 17.30 -5.63 21.72
C ALA A 240 16.50 -4.34 21.61
N GLU A 241 15.22 -4.38 21.96
CA GLU A 241 14.27 -3.26 21.82
C GLU A 241 14.24 -2.71 20.38
N GLY A 242 14.17 -3.62 19.40
CA GLY A 242 14.19 -3.33 17.97
C GLY A 242 15.54 -2.86 17.42
N VAL A 243 16.58 -2.74 18.25
CA VAL A 243 17.92 -2.30 17.81
C VAL A 243 18.78 -3.52 17.47
N PRO A 244 19.31 -3.64 16.24
CA PRO A 244 20.27 -4.69 15.90
C PRO A 244 21.58 -4.56 16.67
N ARG A 245 22.31 -5.67 16.78
CA ARG A 245 23.69 -5.63 17.27
C ARG A 245 24.54 -4.73 16.38
N GLU A 246 25.61 -4.19 16.95
CA GLU A 246 26.52 -3.28 16.25
C GLU A 246 27.02 -3.82 14.91
N GLU A 247 27.57 -5.03 14.95
CA GLU A 247 28.10 -5.73 13.80
C GLU A 247 27.04 -5.87 12.69
N ASP A 248 25.84 -6.31 13.05
CA ASP A 248 24.74 -6.53 12.10
C ASP A 248 24.27 -5.20 11.47
N LEU A 249 24.12 -4.14 12.28
CA LEU A 249 23.75 -2.81 11.78
C LEU A 249 24.81 -2.24 10.84
N PHE A 250 26.08 -2.40 11.19
CA PHE A 250 27.19 -1.84 10.43
C PHE A 250 27.44 -2.60 9.14
N GLU A 251 27.24 -3.92 9.14
CA GLU A 251 27.29 -4.74 7.93
C GLU A 251 26.13 -4.38 6.99
N LEU A 252 24.90 -4.28 7.51
CA LEU A 252 23.72 -3.87 6.73
C LEU A 252 23.92 -2.49 6.08
N VAL A 253 24.42 -1.51 6.85
CA VAL A 253 24.63 -0.15 6.37
C VAL A 253 25.82 -0.06 5.41
N GLY A 254 26.92 -0.75 5.71
CA GLY A 254 28.16 -0.69 4.93
C GLY A 254 28.60 0.75 4.64
N ASP A 255 28.90 1.03 3.36
CA ASP A 255 29.30 2.35 2.87
C ASP A 255 28.12 3.22 2.38
N ALA A 256 26.87 2.81 2.64
CA ALA A 256 25.70 3.55 2.18
C ALA A 256 25.71 5.00 2.68
N ARG A 257 25.41 5.93 1.77
CA ARG A 257 25.26 7.34 2.07
C ARG A 257 23.87 7.67 2.59
N PHE A 258 22.86 6.88 2.23
CA PHE A 258 21.49 7.11 2.64
C PHE A 258 20.95 5.86 3.33
N VAL A 259 20.49 6.01 4.58
CA VAL A 259 19.83 4.91 5.30
C VAL A 259 18.41 5.35 5.60
N LEU A 260 17.45 4.82 4.86
CA LEU A 260 16.04 5.12 5.04
C LEU A 260 15.45 4.07 5.99
N ILE A 261 14.95 4.53 7.12
CA ILE A 261 14.39 3.69 8.18
C ILE A 261 12.89 3.98 8.28
N GLY A 262 12.13 2.94 7.93
CA GLY A 262 10.68 2.86 7.90
C GLY A 262 10.04 2.79 9.28
N GLU A 263 8.71 2.80 9.29
CA GLU A 263 7.88 2.34 10.39
C GLU A 263 6.56 1.80 9.82
N ALA A 264 6.03 0.71 10.37
CA ALA A 264 4.73 0.16 9.95
C ALA A 264 3.54 0.96 10.51
N SER A 265 3.81 1.83 11.48
CA SER A 265 2.83 2.73 12.08
C SER A 265 3.47 4.02 12.59
N HIS A 266 2.80 5.16 12.42
CA HIS A 266 3.32 6.45 12.90
C HIS A 266 3.27 6.62 14.43
N GLY A 267 2.54 5.76 15.14
CA GLY A 267 2.18 5.94 16.55
C GLY A 267 2.76 4.90 17.49
N THR A 268 3.84 4.23 17.12
CA THR A 268 4.38 3.09 17.89
C THR A 268 5.72 3.42 18.54
N HIS A 269 5.81 3.28 19.85
CA HIS A 269 6.95 3.66 20.68
C HIS A 269 8.25 2.99 20.25
N GLU A 270 8.23 1.65 20.10
CA GLU A 270 9.43 0.86 19.80
C GLU A 270 10.03 1.22 18.42
N PHE A 271 9.20 1.65 17.46
CA PHE A 271 9.68 2.10 16.15
C PHE A 271 10.42 3.43 16.24
N TYR A 272 9.94 4.39 17.05
CA TYR A 272 10.71 5.63 17.30
C TYR A 272 11.99 5.34 18.08
N GLU A 273 11.91 4.50 19.11
CA GLU A 273 13.05 4.23 19.98
C GLU A 273 14.19 3.53 19.22
N ALA A 274 13.85 2.49 18.46
CA ALA A 274 14.82 1.79 17.63
C ALA A 274 15.44 2.72 16.57
N ARG A 275 14.63 3.52 15.86
CA ARG A 275 15.12 4.53 14.90
C ARG A 275 16.06 5.53 15.55
N ALA A 276 15.68 6.07 16.71
CA ALA A 276 16.49 7.01 17.47
C ALA A 276 17.83 6.39 17.85
N ARG A 277 17.83 5.22 18.48
CA ARG A 277 19.06 4.53 18.92
C ARG A 277 19.96 4.15 17.77
N MET A 278 19.43 3.56 16.69
CA MET A 278 20.19 3.26 15.48
C MET A 278 20.82 4.54 14.90
N THR A 279 20.07 5.63 14.84
CA THR A 279 20.55 6.91 14.30
C THR A 279 21.66 7.53 15.16
N ARG A 280 21.55 7.46 16.50
CA ARG A 280 22.60 7.94 17.41
C ARG A 280 23.94 7.26 17.10
N ARG A 281 23.91 5.95 16.97
CA ARG A 281 25.08 5.13 16.63
C ARG A 281 25.64 5.44 15.24
N LEU A 282 24.77 5.61 14.25
CA LEU A 282 25.21 5.97 12.90
C LEU A 282 25.87 7.35 12.86
N ILE A 283 25.40 8.30 13.67
CA ILE A 283 26.03 9.62 13.82
C ILE A 283 27.39 9.51 14.51
N GLU A 284 27.44 8.86 15.67
CA GLU A 284 28.65 8.76 16.49
C GLU A 284 29.76 7.91 15.85
N GLU A 285 29.38 6.82 15.18
CA GLU A 285 30.32 5.75 14.81
C GLU A 285 30.49 5.60 13.28
N LYS A 286 29.52 6.05 12.48
CA LYS A 286 29.54 5.92 11.01
C LYS A 286 29.55 7.25 10.26
N GLY A 287 29.64 8.37 10.97
CA GLY A 287 29.83 9.70 10.39
C GLY A 287 28.62 10.24 9.64
N PHE A 288 27.42 9.74 9.95
CA PHE A 288 26.16 10.36 9.53
C PHE A 288 26.04 11.75 10.14
N CYS A 289 25.62 12.72 9.34
CA CYS A 289 25.60 14.13 9.73
C CYS A 289 24.23 14.79 9.60
N ALA A 290 23.20 14.01 9.27
CA ALA A 290 21.85 14.51 9.23
C ALA A 290 20.85 13.38 9.46
N VAL A 291 19.75 13.72 10.11
CA VAL A 291 18.51 12.97 10.09
C VAL A 291 17.46 13.81 9.35
N ALA A 292 16.85 13.24 8.33
CA ALA A 292 15.79 13.86 7.56
C ALA A 292 14.47 13.10 7.80
N VAL A 293 13.46 13.77 8.33
CA VAL A 293 12.22 13.14 8.80
C VAL A 293 11.05 13.47 7.87
N GLU A 294 10.04 12.62 7.83
CA GLU A 294 8.73 12.85 7.18
C GLU A 294 7.93 13.93 7.92
N ALA A 295 8.49 15.14 7.96
CA ALA A 295 7.94 16.29 8.64
C ALA A 295 8.02 17.52 7.75
N ASP A 296 7.19 18.50 8.08
CA ASP A 296 7.20 19.81 7.47
C ASP A 296 8.57 20.49 7.61
N TRP A 297 9.05 21.07 6.50
CA TRP A 297 10.39 21.65 6.42
C TRP A 297 10.67 22.74 7.48
N PRO A 298 9.85 23.80 7.62
CA PRO A 298 10.12 24.87 8.58
C PRO A 298 10.13 24.38 10.04
N ASP A 299 9.27 23.42 10.36
CA ASP A 299 9.08 22.92 11.73
C ASP A 299 10.31 22.11 12.16
N ALA A 300 10.75 21.20 11.29
CA ALA A 300 12.00 20.48 11.50
C ALA A 300 13.22 21.42 11.48
N TYR A 301 13.21 22.49 10.68
CA TYR A 301 14.33 23.43 10.68
C TYR A 301 14.39 24.30 11.94
N ARG A 302 13.27 24.58 12.60
CA ARG A 302 13.28 25.16 13.96
C ARG A 302 14.05 24.27 14.93
N VAL A 303 13.78 22.95 14.89
CA VAL A 303 14.56 21.95 15.64
C VAL A 303 16.03 21.95 15.22
N ASN A 304 16.32 22.06 13.91
CA ASN A 304 17.68 22.16 13.40
C ASN A 304 18.47 23.33 14.01
N ARG A 305 17.83 24.51 14.09
CA ARG A 305 18.43 25.70 14.71
C ARG A 305 18.76 25.41 16.16
N TYR A 306 17.79 24.88 16.92
CA TYR A 306 17.97 24.50 18.32
C TYR A 306 19.17 23.55 18.50
N VAL A 307 19.22 22.42 17.79
CA VAL A 307 20.31 21.44 17.96
C VAL A 307 21.69 21.97 17.55
N HIS A 308 21.76 23.04 16.76
CA HIS A 308 23.01 23.69 16.38
C HIS A 308 23.49 24.78 17.34
N GLY A 309 22.72 25.17 18.36
CA GLY A 309 23.06 26.34 19.17
C GLY A 309 22.52 27.66 18.64
N ARG A 310 21.51 27.63 17.76
CA ARG A 310 20.97 28.80 17.06
C ARG A 310 19.48 28.97 17.36
N GLY A 311 18.95 30.17 17.12
CA GLY A 311 17.56 30.51 17.38
C GLY A 311 17.31 30.93 18.83
N GLY A 312 16.03 31.03 19.21
CA GLY A 312 15.59 31.50 20.52
C GLY A 312 15.07 30.43 21.48
N ASP A 313 14.94 29.18 21.02
CA ASP A 313 14.44 28.07 21.84
C ASP A 313 15.53 27.59 22.82
N ALA A 314 15.19 27.49 24.10
CA ALA A 314 16.12 27.08 25.16
C ALA A 314 16.06 25.58 25.46
N THR A 315 14.96 24.91 25.12
CA THR A 315 14.74 23.48 25.38
C THR A 315 14.29 22.73 24.13
N ALA A 316 14.47 21.40 24.14
CA ALA A 316 14.00 20.53 23.07
C ALA A 316 12.47 20.59 22.93
N GLU A 317 11.74 20.71 24.05
CA GLU A 317 10.27 20.83 24.03
C GLU A 317 9.82 22.09 23.31
N GLU A 318 10.46 23.24 23.58
CA GLU A 318 10.20 24.51 22.91
C GLU A 318 10.49 24.43 21.41
N ALA A 319 11.62 23.82 21.02
CA ALA A 319 11.99 23.63 19.63
C ALA A 319 10.95 22.79 18.86
N LEU A 320 10.37 21.79 19.53
CA LEU A 320 9.31 20.95 18.96
C LEU A 320 7.95 21.66 18.86
N ARG A 321 7.76 22.84 19.47
CA ARG A 321 6.46 23.58 19.42
C ARG A 321 6.08 24.03 18.01
N GLY A 322 7.01 23.95 17.05
CA GLY A 322 6.66 24.14 15.64
C GLY A 322 5.64 23.11 15.11
N PHE A 323 5.63 21.87 15.61
CA PHE A 323 4.74 20.83 15.08
C PHE A 323 3.30 20.95 15.59
N GLU A 324 2.57 21.94 15.09
CA GLU A 324 1.20 22.29 15.54
C GLU A 324 0.11 21.66 14.66
N ARG A 325 0.46 21.22 13.45
CA ARG A 325 -0.49 20.67 12.49
C ARG A 325 -0.82 19.22 12.79
N PHE A 326 -2.03 18.79 12.43
CA PHE A 326 -2.43 17.41 12.59
C PHE A 326 -1.54 16.45 11.78
N PRO A 327 -1.10 15.33 12.39
CA PRO A 327 -1.14 15.05 13.83
C PRO A 327 -0.03 15.76 14.61
N THR A 328 -0.36 16.36 15.76
CA THR A 328 0.63 17.04 16.60
C THR A 328 1.64 16.06 17.21
N TRP A 329 1.21 14.85 17.53
CA TRP A 329 1.94 13.85 18.30
C TRP A 329 3.03 13.08 17.52
N MET A 330 3.00 13.11 16.18
CA MET A 330 3.94 12.31 15.36
C MET A 330 5.39 12.72 15.60
N TRP A 331 5.66 14.02 15.72
CA TRP A 331 6.99 14.54 16.07
C TRP A 331 7.04 15.17 17.46
N ARG A 332 5.89 15.46 18.09
CA ARG A 332 5.80 15.86 19.51
C ARG A 332 5.47 14.66 20.39
N ASN A 333 6.47 13.81 20.59
CA ASN A 333 6.39 12.69 21.51
C ASN A 333 7.65 12.58 22.37
N THR A 334 7.58 11.76 23.42
CA THR A 334 8.66 11.60 24.40
C THR A 334 9.96 11.10 23.78
N VAL A 335 9.90 10.19 22.80
CA VAL A 335 11.10 9.63 22.16
C VAL A 335 11.81 10.66 21.29
N VAL A 336 11.05 11.44 20.50
CA VAL A 336 11.63 12.51 19.68
C VAL A 336 12.18 13.63 20.56
N LEU A 337 11.51 13.97 21.66
CA LEU A 337 12.02 14.92 22.65
C LEU A 337 13.42 14.50 23.16
N ASP A 338 13.56 13.25 23.59
CA ASP A 338 14.83 12.71 24.09
C ASP A 338 15.89 12.65 23.00
N PHE A 339 15.52 12.30 21.77
CA PHE A 339 16.44 12.29 20.63
C PHE A 339 16.95 13.70 20.28
N VAL A 340 16.06 14.70 20.27
CA VAL A 340 16.43 16.11 19.99
C VAL A 340 17.32 16.68 21.09
N ALA A 341 17.02 16.37 22.36
CA ALA A 341 17.87 16.74 23.49
C ALA A 341 19.27 16.12 23.37
N TRP A 342 19.35 14.82 23.09
CA TRP A 342 20.62 14.14 22.83
C TRP A 342 21.38 14.74 21.64
N LEU A 343 20.69 15.04 20.53
CA LEU A 343 21.33 15.58 19.33
C LEU A 343 21.94 16.98 19.61
N ARG A 344 21.26 17.76 20.45
CA ARG A 344 21.80 19.03 20.95
C ARG A 344 23.08 18.82 21.75
N GLU A 345 23.07 17.91 22.73
CA GLU A 345 24.24 17.60 23.55
C GLU A 345 25.41 17.08 22.73
N HIS A 346 25.14 16.21 21.76
CA HIS A 346 26.13 15.70 20.81
C HIS A 346 26.80 16.85 20.05
N ASN A 347 26.01 17.78 19.51
CA ASN A 347 26.51 18.93 18.77
C ASN A 347 27.25 19.94 19.66
N ASP A 348 26.85 20.12 20.91
CA ASP A 348 27.56 20.99 21.86
C ASP A 348 28.95 20.43 22.18
N ARG A 349 29.12 19.09 22.23
CA ARG A 349 30.45 18.45 22.38
C ARG A 349 31.36 18.70 21.17
N ALA A 350 30.80 18.85 19.97
CA ALA A 350 31.55 19.25 18.77
C ALA A 350 32.02 20.72 18.80
N GLY A 351 31.51 21.52 19.74
CA GLY A 351 31.93 22.90 19.98
C GLY A 351 31.67 23.81 18.79
N ARG A 352 32.73 24.51 18.33
CA ARG A 352 32.65 25.47 17.22
C ARG A 352 32.82 24.84 15.83
N ASP A 353 33.13 23.55 15.74
CA ASP A 353 33.26 22.88 14.45
C ASP A 353 31.88 22.56 13.87
N GLU A 354 31.33 23.53 13.13
CA GLU A 354 30.06 23.39 12.43
C GLU A 354 30.04 22.21 11.44
N ARG A 355 31.19 21.74 10.92
CA ARG A 355 31.25 20.61 9.99
C ARG A 355 31.13 19.25 10.67
N ALA A 356 31.35 19.21 11.98
CA ALA A 356 31.22 18.01 12.81
C ALA A 356 29.80 17.83 13.35
N LYS A 357 28.99 18.90 13.42
CA LYS A 357 27.60 18.86 13.91
C LYS A 357 26.68 18.10 12.96
N ALA A 358 25.69 17.41 13.54
CA ALA A 358 24.61 16.73 12.84
C ALA A 358 23.30 17.54 12.90
N GLY A 359 22.52 17.53 11.81
CA GLY A 359 21.28 18.31 11.71
C GLY A 359 20.00 17.48 11.69
N PHE A 360 18.87 18.16 11.90
CA PHE A 360 17.52 17.60 11.89
C PHE A 360 16.69 18.32 10.83
N TYR A 361 16.20 17.63 9.81
CA TYR A 361 15.59 18.27 8.63
C TYR A 361 14.24 17.66 8.28
N GLY A 362 13.34 18.45 7.71
CA GLY A 362 12.08 17.95 7.18
C GLY A 362 12.22 17.52 5.72
N LEU A 363 11.27 16.75 5.22
CA LEU A 363 11.20 16.34 3.81
C LEU A 363 9.85 16.69 3.16
N ASP A 364 8.84 17.00 3.96
CA ASP A 364 7.45 17.07 3.51
C ASP A 364 7.02 18.49 3.09
N LEU A 365 5.86 18.57 2.43
CA LEU A 365 5.39 19.76 1.73
C LEU A 365 4.15 20.42 2.31
N TYR A 366 3.62 19.95 3.44
CA TYR A 366 2.30 20.38 3.87
C TYR A 366 2.28 21.79 4.50
N SER A 367 3.43 22.33 4.91
CA SER A 367 3.56 23.64 5.59
C SER A 367 3.49 24.88 4.69
N LEU A 368 2.50 24.98 3.79
CA LEU A 368 2.40 26.07 2.80
C LEU A 368 2.62 27.48 3.38
N HIS A 369 1.74 27.93 4.28
CA HIS A 369 1.77 29.30 4.81
C HIS A 369 2.99 29.58 5.68
N ARG A 370 3.46 28.58 6.44
CA ARG A 370 4.67 28.72 7.23
C ARG A 370 5.90 28.88 6.35
N SER A 371 5.98 28.10 5.26
CA SER A 371 7.06 28.24 4.27
C SER A 371 7.02 29.61 3.57
N ILE A 372 5.84 30.17 3.29
CA ILE A 372 5.70 31.55 2.80
C ILE A 372 6.29 32.54 3.80
N HIS A 373 5.91 32.42 5.08
CA HIS A 373 6.42 33.29 6.14
C HIS A 373 7.95 33.26 6.23
N GLU A 374 8.57 32.08 6.19
CA GLU A 374 10.02 31.94 6.27
C GLU A 374 10.77 32.58 5.09
N VAL A 375 10.20 32.51 3.87
CA VAL A 375 10.76 33.21 2.70
C VAL A 375 10.71 34.71 2.90
N VAL A 376 9.56 35.23 3.32
CA VAL A 376 9.35 36.67 3.52
C VAL A 376 10.25 37.18 4.64
N ALA A 377 10.30 36.49 5.79
CA ALA A 377 11.12 36.86 6.94
C ALA A 377 12.62 36.88 6.61
N PHE A 378 13.10 35.93 5.80
CA PHE A 378 14.48 35.95 5.32
C PHE A 378 14.74 37.21 4.48
N LEU A 379 13.88 37.49 3.49
CA LEU A 379 14.02 38.63 2.60
C LEU A 379 13.89 39.97 3.33
N GLU A 380 13.05 40.08 4.36
CA GLU A 380 12.92 41.31 5.16
C GLU A 380 14.27 41.74 5.76
N ARG A 381 15.11 40.77 6.15
CA ARG A 381 16.43 41.06 6.71
C ARG A 381 17.45 41.46 5.64
N VAL A 382 17.44 40.78 4.49
CA VAL A 382 18.54 40.89 3.49
C VAL A 382 18.22 41.76 2.27
N ASP A 383 16.93 41.90 1.93
CA ASP A 383 16.42 42.68 0.80
C ASP A 383 14.92 43.03 1.00
N PRO A 384 14.62 44.12 1.73
CA PRO A 384 13.24 44.54 2.02
C PRO A 384 12.39 44.80 0.76
N GLN A 385 13.01 45.17 -0.36
CA GLN A 385 12.29 45.36 -1.62
C GLN A 385 11.88 44.01 -2.23
N ALA A 386 12.76 43.00 -2.18
CA ALA A 386 12.39 41.64 -2.56
C ALA A 386 11.32 41.06 -1.63
N ALA A 387 11.36 41.38 -0.33
CA ALA A 387 10.31 40.97 0.61
C ALA A 387 8.94 41.54 0.22
N ALA A 388 8.87 42.82 -0.17
CA ALA A 388 7.63 43.43 -0.65
C ALA A 388 7.06 42.71 -1.88
N ARG A 389 7.91 42.40 -2.88
CA ARG A 389 7.50 41.62 -4.06
C ARG A 389 7.06 40.20 -3.70
N ALA A 390 7.72 39.57 -2.73
CA ALA A 390 7.35 38.23 -2.27
C ALA A 390 5.95 38.21 -1.63
N ARG A 391 5.64 39.20 -0.77
CA ARG A 391 4.29 39.35 -0.20
C ARG A 391 3.23 39.57 -1.27
N GLU A 392 3.51 40.42 -2.26
CA GLU A 392 2.58 40.65 -3.38
C GLU A 392 2.32 39.37 -4.18
N ARG A 393 3.36 38.60 -4.51
CA ARG A 393 3.22 37.32 -5.21
C ARG A 393 2.43 36.30 -4.39
N TYR A 394 2.70 36.19 -3.09
CA TYR A 394 2.03 35.21 -2.23
C TYR A 394 0.63 35.61 -1.76
N ALA A 395 0.22 36.88 -1.91
CA ALA A 395 -1.11 37.35 -1.55
C ALA A 395 -2.26 36.61 -2.26
N CYS A 396 -2.00 35.95 -3.40
CA CYS A 396 -2.99 35.12 -4.08
C CYS A 396 -3.50 33.96 -3.20
N PHE A 397 -2.68 33.46 -2.26
CA PHE A 397 -3.10 32.40 -1.34
C PHE A 397 -4.10 32.90 -0.28
N ASP A 398 -4.12 34.21 0.00
CA ASP A 398 -4.97 34.82 1.03
C ASP A 398 -6.41 35.05 0.54
N HIS A 399 -6.65 34.92 -0.77
CA HIS A 399 -7.97 35.14 -1.37
C HIS A 399 -8.96 33.98 -1.16
N HIS A 400 -8.54 32.89 -0.50
CA HIS A 400 -9.34 31.68 -0.34
C HIS A 400 -9.81 31.49 1.12
N ALA A 401 -11.11 31.30 1.31
CA ALA A 401 -11.73 31.18 2.62
C ALA A 401 -11.18 29.98 3.42
N GLY A 402 -10.54 30.25 4.57
CA GLY A 402 -10.08 29.25 5.53
C GLY A 402 -8.60 29.32 5.91
N GLY A 403 -7.76 30.06 5.16
CA GLY A 403 -6.37 30.31 5.54
C GLY A 403 -5.48 29.06 5.66
N ASP A 404 -5.89 27.95 5.05
CA ASP A 404 -5.10 26.72 4.98
C ASP A 404 -4.97 26.21 3.53
N GLY A 405 -3.98 25.33 3.29
CA GLY A 405 -3.72 24.81 1.97
C GLY A 405 -4.85 23.95 1.39
N ARG A 406 -5.71 23.34 2.22
CA ARG A 406 -6.84 22.52 1.74
C ARG A 406 -7.95 23.41 1.18
N SER A 407 -8.22 24.54 1.83
CA SER A 407 -9.12 25.58 1.35
C SER A 407 -8.67 26.14 0.00
N TYR A 408 -7.38 26.44 -0.16
CA TYR A 408 -6.79 26.80 -1.46
C TYR A 408 -7.04 25.70 -2.50
N GLY A 409 -6.69 24.46 -2.17
CA GLY A 409 -6.82 23.32 -3.08
C GLY A 409 -8.25 23.10 -3.56
N PHE A 410 -9.23 23.23 -2.67
CA PHE A 410 -10.65 23.12 -3.00
C PHE A 410 -11.06 24.22 -3.98
N ALA A 411 -10.73 25.48 -3.67
CA ALA A 411 -11.06 26.60 -4.55
C ALA A 411 -10.40 26.47 -5.95
N ALA A 412 -9.11 26.11 -5.99
CA ALA A 412 -8.36 25.95 -7.23
C ALA A 412 -8.88 24.78 -8.10
N ALA A 413 -9.30 23.67 -7.49
CA ALA A 413 -9.79 22.50 -8.21
C ALA A 413 -11.20 22.68 -8.81
N PHE A 414 -12.05 23.51 -8.18
CA PHE A 414 -13.43 23.75 -8.61
C PHE A 414 -13.63 25.10 -9.33
N GLY A 415 -12.54 25.71 -9.81
CA GLY A 415 -12.57 26.88 -10.70
C GLY A 415 -12.85 28.21 -10.01
N ALA A 416 -12.65 28.31 -8.69
CA ALA A 416 -12.76 29.55 -7.94
C ALA A 416 -11.37 30.24 -7.83
N GLY A 417 -11.05 31.07 -8.83
CA GLY A 417 -9.81 31.86 -8.89
C GLY A 417 -8.73 31.30 -9.81
N GLU A 418 -7.75 32.13 -10.18
CA GLU A 418 -6.55 31.69 -10.90
C GLU A 418 -5.58 30.95 -9.94
N PRO A 419 -4.89 29.89 -10.38
CA PRO A 419 -3.94 29.18 -9.53
C PRO A 419 -2.72 30.06 -9.22
N CYS A 420 -2.21 29.92 -7.99
CA CYS A 420 -0.99 30.60 -7.50
C CYS A 420 0.33 30.01 -8.07
N GLU A 421 0.23 29.07 -9.01
CA GLU A 421 1.39 28.33 -9.57
C GLU A 421 2.45 29.29 -10.12
N ARG A 422 2.02 30.26 -10.94
CA ARG A 422 2.91 31.22 -11.58
C ARG A 422 3.66 32.05 -10.55
N GLN A 423 2.96 32.56 -9.54
CA GLN A 423 3.50 33.39 -8.47
C GLN A 423 4.52 32.61 -7.63
N ALA A 424 4.20 31.36 -7.28
CA ALA A 424 5.10 30.49 -6.53
C ALA A 424 6.39 30.16 -7.32
N VAL A 425 6.27 29.89 -8.62
CA VAL A 425 7.42 29.64 -9.51
C VAL A 425 8.27 30.90 -9.69
N GLU A 426 7.64 32.04 -9.96
CA GLU A 426 8.34 33.33 -10.11
C GLU A 426 9.10 33.69 -8.83
N GLN A 427 8.50 33.48 -7.65
CA GLN A 427 9.16 33.78 -6.38
C GLN A 427 10.37 32.88 -6.13
N LEU A 428 10.26 31.58 -6.39
CA LEU A 428 11.41 30.66 -6.28
C LEU A 428 12.53 31.05 -7.26
N ALA A 429 12.18 31.35 -8.51
CA ALA A 429 13.15 31.77 -9.51
C ALA A 429 13.84 33.09 -9.12
N ASP A 430 13.10 34.03 -8.54
CA ASP A 430 13.65 35.31 -8.08
C ASP A 430 14.67 35.13 -6.96
N LEU A 431 14.35 34.28 -5.96
CA LEU A 431 15.24 33.96 -4.85
C LEU A 431 16.54 33.29 -5.33
N GLN A 432 16.43 32.33 -6.26
CA GLN A 432 17.58 31.63 -6.84
C GLN A 432 18.47 32.53 -7.69
N ARG A 433 17.89 33.46 -8.47
CA ARG A 433 18.67 34.41 -9.29
C ARG A 433 19.55 35.32 -8.45
N HIS A 434 19.09 35.70 -7.26
CA HIS A 434 19.79 36.63 -6.37
C HIS A 434 20.56 35.93 -5.24
N ALA A 435 20.59 34.59 -5.22
CA ALA A 435 21.22 33.79 -4.17
C ALA A 435 22.67 34.22 -3.86
N LEU A 436 23.52 34.40 -4.89
CA LEU A 436 24.91 34.82 -4.71
C LEU A 436 25.03 36.24 -4.15
N GLU A 437 24.08 37.12 -4.47
CA GLU A 437 24.05 38.49 -3.95
C GLU A 437 23.67 38.49 -2.47
N TYR A 438 22.66 37.72 -2.08
CA TYR A 438 22.24 37.60 -0.68
C TYR A 438 23.34 37.03 0.22
N VAL A 439 24.09 36.03 -0.26
CA VAL A 439 25.25 35.50 0.49
C VAL A 439 26.34 36.56 0.71
N ARG A 440 26.56 37.45 -0.27
CA ARG A 440 27.58 38.51 -0.17
C ARG A 440 27.20 39.65 0.76
N ARG A 441 25.90 39.93 0.91
CA ARG A 441 25.39 41.09 1.67
C ARG A 441 25.46 40.93 3.20
N ASP A 442 25.46 39.70 3.73
CA ASP A 442 25.28 39.47 5.19
C ASP A 442 26.27 38.43 5.81
N GLY A 443 27.40 38.17 5.14
CA GLY A 443 28.52 37.39 5.71
C GLY A 443 28.26 35.88 5.90
N ILE A 444 29.12 35.19 6.66
CA ILE A 444 29.26 33.70 6.73
C ILE A 444 28.03 32.97 7.34
N LEU A 445 27.11 33.66 8.02
CA LEU A 445 25.88 33.06 8.59
C LEU A 445 24.73 32.90 7.57
N THR A 446 24.95 33.28 6.30
CA THR A 446 23.91 33.41 5.27
C THR A 446 23.60 32.16 4.46
N GLN A 447 24.52 31.19 4.34
CA GLN A 447 24.30 30.06 3.44
C GLN A 447 23.24 29.07 3.94
N ASP A 448 23.25 28.75 5.23
CA ASP A 448 22.24 27.86 5.84
C ASP A 448 20.85 28.52 5.84
N GLU A 449 20.79 29.82 6.13
CA GLU A 449 19.53 30.59 6.18
C GLU A 449 18.98 30.88 4.78
N LEU A 450 19.85 31.11 3.79
CA LEU A 450 19.42 31.18 2.39
C LEU A 450 18.93 29.82 1.89
N PHE A 451 19.65 28.73 2.20
CA PHE A 451 19.21 27.38 1.86
C PHE A 451 17.84 27.08 2.47
N HIS A 452 17.62 27.47 3.73
CA HIS A 452 16.32 27.37 4.38
C HIS A 452 15.22 28.14 3.64
N ALA A 453 15.47 29.39 3.27
CA ALA A 453 14.52 30.21 2.53
C ALA A 453 14.24 29.61 1.14
N GLU A 454 15.27 29.16 0.42
CA GLU A 454 15.08 28.51 -0.88
C GLU A 454 14.28 27.21 -0.77
N GLN A 455 14.59 26.40 0.23
CA GLN A 455 13.87 25.16 0.44
C GLN A 455 12.42 25.42 0.85
N SER A 456 12.17 26.45 1.67
CA SER A 456 10.82 26.92 1.97
C SER A 456 10.09 27.35 0.69
N ALA A 457 10.73 28.10 -0.21
CA ALA A 457 10.14 28.47 -1.51
C ALA A 457 9.87 27.25 -2.42
N ARG A 458 10.75 26.23 -2.41
CA ARG A 458 10.51 24.93 -3.10
C ARG A 458 9.30 24.21 -2.51
N THR A 459 9.14 24.22 -1.18
CA THR A 459 7.96 23.68 -0.49
C THR A 459 6.70 24.44 -0.88
N VAL A 460 6.71 25.78 -0.93
CA VAL A 460 5.54 26.56 -1.38
C VAL A 460 5.10 26.17 -2.78
N LYS A 461 6.04 26.08 -3.73
CA LYS A 461 5.76 25.63 -5.10
C LYS A 461 5.17 24.21 -5.14
N ALA A 462 5.73 23.28 -4.38
CA ALA A 462 5.24 21.90 -4.35
C ALA A 462 3.86 21.80 -3.66
N ALA A 463 3.67 22.51 -2.56
CA ALA A 463 2.42 22.59 -1.82
C ALA A 463 1.27 23.12 -2.67
N GLU A 464 1.51 24.17 -3.46
CA GLU A 464 0.55 24.70 -4.44
C GLU A 464 0.05 23.57 -5.35
N GLY A 465 0.96 22.89 -6.04
CA GLY A 465 0.60 21.81 -6.96
C GLY A 465 -0.08 20.65 -6.24
N TYR A 466 0.41 20.28 -5.06
CA TYR A 466 -0.17 19.22 -4.25
C TYR A 466 -1.63 19.49 -3.89
N TYR A 467 -1.93 20.65 -3.31
CA TYR A 467 -3.27 20.99 -2.87
C TYR A 467 -4.24 21.14 -4.03
N ARG A 468 -3.78 21.70 -5.16
CA ARG A 468 -4.57 21.76 -6.39
C ARG A 468 -4.91 20.38 -6.95
N MET A 469 -3.98 19.43 -6.87
CA MET A 469 -4.16 18.06 -7.36
C MET A 469 -4.90 17.15 -6.37
N MET A 470 -5.00 17.52 -5.09
CA MET A 470 -5.66 16.73 -4.05
C MET A 470 -7.13 16.39 -4.38
N PHE A 471 -7.81 17.28 -5.11
CA PHE A 471 -9.24 17.14 -5.45
C PHE A 471 -9.50 16.64 -6.87
N SER A 472 -8.46 16.26 -7.63
CA SER A 472 -8.58 15.64 -8.96
C SER A 472 -8.27 14.14 -8.91
N GLU A 473 -7.02 13.73 -9.13
CA GLU A 473 -6.57 12.34 -9.18
C GLU A 473 -5.61 11.98 -8.03
N LYS A 474 -5.97 10.98 -7.22
CA LYS A 474 -5.24 10.59 -6.00
C LYS A 474 -3.76 10.24 -6.24
N ALA A 475 -3.46 9.39 -7.23
CA ALA A 475 -2.09 8.96 -7.56
C ALA A 475 -1.18 10.14 -7.95
N SER A 476 -1.77 11.19 -8.55
CA SER A 476 -1.04 12.35 -9.02
C SER A 476 -0.49 13.21 -7.87
N SER A 477 -1.30 13.40 -6.82
CA SER A 477 -0.89 14.10 -5.58
C SER A 477 0.14 13.31 -4.76
N TRP A 478 -0.02 11.98 -4.67
CA TRP A 478 0.93 11.09 -4.00
C TRP A 478 2.32 11.15 -4.67
N ASN A 479 2.33 11.04 -5.99
CA ASN A 479 3.57 11.06 -6.77
C ASN A 479 4.28 12.42 -6.70
N LEU A 480 3.53 13.52 -6.61
CA LEU A 480 4.11 14.84 -6.38
C LEU A 480 4.79 14.90 -5.01
N ARG A 481 4.14 14.41 -3.95
CA ARG A 481 4.72 14.35 -2.60
C ARG A 481 6.01 13.51 -2.57
N GLY A 482 5.99 12.32 -3.16
CA GLY A 482 7.18 11.48 -3.28
C GLY A 482 8.34 12.16 -4.02
N ARG A 483 8.06 12.84 -5.14
CA ARG A 483 9.07 13.62 -5.89
C ARG A 483 9.60 14.80 -5.10
N HIS A 484 8.75 15.49 -4.35
CA HIS A 484 9.18 16.58 -3.48
C HIS A 484 10.11 16.09 -2.39
N MET A 485 9.74 15.04 -1.63
CA MET A 485 10.59 14.47 -0.58
C MET A 485 11.97 14.06 -1.13
N ALA A 486 11.99 13.39 -2.29
CA ALA A 486 13.24 12.99 -2.93
C ALA A 486 14.06 14.21 -3.39
N GLY A 487 13.42 15.23 -3.97
CA GLY A 487 14.07 16.47 -4.37
C GLY A 487 14.64 17.27 -3.19
N THR A 488 13.94 17.27 -2.06
CA THR A 488 14.41 17.87 -0.81
C THR A 488 15.62 17.12 -0.27
N LEU A 489 15.63 15.78 -0.34
CA LEU A 489 16.78 14.97 0.04
C LEU A 489 18.01 15.26 -0.85
N ASP A 490 17.82 15.41 -2.17
CA ASP A 490 18.90 15.79 -3.10
C ASP A 490 19.47 17.18 -2.75
N ALA A 491 18.59 18.17 -2.56
CA ALA A 491 18.98 19.54 -2.23
C ALA A 491 19.73 19.60 -0.89
N LEU A 492 19.27 18.83 0.11
CA LEU A 492 19.93 18.69 1.41
C LEU A 492 21.30 18.02 1.27
N ALA A 493 21.39 16.93 0.51
CA ALA A 493 22.64 16.23 0.29
C ALA A 493 23.68 17.14 -0.40
N GLU A 494 23.25 17.92 -1.38
CA GLU A 494 24.12 18.88 -2.07
C GLU A 494 24.57 20.02 -1.13
N HIS A 495 23.65 20.59 -0.34
CA HIS A 495 23.95 21.63 0.64
C HIS A 495 24.98 21.15 1.68
N LEU A 496 24.75 19.98 2.28
CA LEU A 496 25.66 19.40 3.25
C LEU A 496 27.00 19.00 2.64
N ALA A 497 27.02 18.54 1.38
CA ALA A 497 28.25 18.23 0.67
C ALA A 497 29.14 19.48 0.54
N ARG A 498 28.55 20.62 0.12
CA ARG A 498 29.28 21.90 0.02
C ARG A 498 29.78 22.37 1.38
N ARG A 499 28.95 22.29 2.42
CA ARG A 499 29.29 22.70 3.78
C ARG A 499 30.49 21.92 4.34
N ARG A 500 30.51 20.60 4.13
CA ARG A 500 31.50 19.68 4.70
C ARG A 500 32.71 19.44 3.80
N GLY A 501 32.62 19.77 2.52
CA GLY A 501 33.66 19.47 1.52
C GLY A 501 33.77 17.99 1.16
N ARG A 502 32.76 17.17 1.51
CA ARG A 502 32.68 15.73 1.20
C ARG A 502 31.23 15.28 1.12
N PRO A 503 30.91 14.19 0.39
CA PRO A 503 29.55 13.66 0.33
C PRO A 503 28.99 13.37 1.74
N PRO A 504 27.76 13.81 2.06
CA PRO A 504 27.16 13.54 3.36
C PRO A 504 26.64 12.10 3.43
N ARG A 505 26.49 11.63 4.67
CA ARG A 505 25.69 10.45 5.00
C ARG A 505 24.48 10.89 5.81
N ILE A 506 23.29 10.49 5.38
CA ILE A 506 21.99 10.98 5.89
C ILE A 506 21.12 9.79 6.27
N VAL A 507 20.58 9.82 7.49
CA VAL A 507 19.51 8.91 7.90
C VAL A 507 18.17 9.55 7.54
N VAL A 508 17.23 8.78 7.03
CA VAL A 508 15.88 9.25 6.73
C VAL A 508 14.88 8.49 7.59
N TRP A 509 13.96 9.17 8.25
CA TRP A 509 12.85 8.54 8.96
C TRP A 509 11.54 8.86 8.25
N ALA A 510 10.83 7.84 7.79
CA ALA A 510 9.52 8.00 7.18
C ALA A 510 8.73 6.69 7.34
N HIS A 511 7.45 6.69 6.99
CA HIS A 511 6.62 5.49 7.00
C HIS A 511 7.14 4.44 6.01
N ASN A 512 6.89 3.14 6.25
CA ASN A 512 7.24 2.05 5.32
C ASN A 512 6.71 2.29 3.89
N SER A 513 5.52 2.90 3.77
CA SER A 513 4.92 3.29 2.48
C SER A 513 5.74 4.34 1.71
N HIS A 514 6.54 5.14 2.42
CA HIS A 514 7.50 6.08 1.82
C HIS A 514 8.88 5.45 1.63
N VAL A 515 9.34 4.61 2.58
CA VAL A 515 10.69 4.05 2.62
C VAL A 515 10.90 2.83 1.74
N GLY A 516 9.93 1.92 1.64
CA GLY A 516 10.07 0.70 0.83
C GLY A 516 10.13 0.98 -0.66
N ASP A 517 10.55 0.03 -1.48
CA ASP A 517 10.52 0.17 -2.94
C ASP A 517 9.10 -0.05 -3.48
N ALA A 518 8.42 1.04 -3.88
CA ALA A 518 7.05 0.98 -4.38
C ALA A 518 6.84 0.01 -5.55
N ARG A 519 7.87 -0.30 -6.36
CA ARG A 519 7.74 -1.14 -7.57
C ARG A 519 7.25 -2.56 -7.29
N VAL A 520 7.49 -3.05 -6.07
CA VAL A 520 7.15 -4.42 -5.66
C VAL A 520 5.97 -4.46 -4.68
N THR A 521 5.13 -3.42 -4.73
CA THR A 521 3.94 -3.25 -3.91
C THR A 521 2.72 -2.99 -4.79
N GLU A 522 1.52 -3.14 -4.22
CA GLU A 522 0.24 -2.81 -4.86
C GLU A 522 0.18 -1.35 -5.34
N ALA A 523 0.96 -0.45 -4.73
CA ALA A 523 1.10 0.94 -5.14
C ALA A 523 1.59 1.06 -6.61
N ALA A 524 2.46 0.16 -7.06
CA ALA A 524 2.95 0.16 -8.45
C ALA A 524 1.81 -0.01 -9.47
N ALA A 525 0.83 -0.87 -9.18
CA ALA A 525 -0.33 -1.09 -10.05
C ALA A 525 -1.21 0.17 -10.17
N ARG A 526 -1.17 1.06 -9.17
CA ARG A 526 -1.83 2.37 -9.16
C ARG A 526 -0.99 3.49 -9.81
N GLY A 527 0.20 3.15 -10.31
CA GLY A 527 1.16 4.13 -10.83
C GLY A 527 1.79 5.01 -9.76
N GLU A 528 1.75 4.59 -8.50
CA GLU A 528 2.31 5.34 -7.37
C GLU A 528 3.82 5.13 -7.25
N ILE A 529 4.54 6.21 -6.91
CA ILE A 529 5.97 6.20 -6.59
C ILE A 529 6.18 6.68 -5.16
N ASN A 530 7.31 6.33 -4.56
CA ASN A 530 7.67 6.77 -3.22
C ASN A 530 9.16 7.10 -3.09
N LEU A 531 9.55 7.56 -1.90
CA LEU A 531 10.91 8.01 -1.62
C LEU A 531 11.92 6.86 -1.74
N GLY A 532 11.59 5.66 -1.26
CA GLY A 532 12.44 4.47 -1.33
C GLY A 532 12.82 4.09 -2.75
N ARG A 533 11.82 3.99 -3.63
CA ARG A 533 12.04 3.78 -5.07
C ARG A 533 12.93 4.86 -5.67
N LEU A 534 12.61 6.14 -5.43
CA LEU A 534 13.36 7.26 -6.00
C LEU A 534 14.80 7.32 -5.46
N ALA A 535 15.01 6.96 -4.19
CA ALA A 535 16.34 6.86 -3.61
C ALA A 535 17.17 5.76 -4.27
N ARG A 536 16.58 4.58 -4.53
CA ARG A 536 17.25 3.50 -5.29
C ARG A 536 17.57 3.90 -6.73
N GLU A 537 16.69 4.66 -7.38
CA GLU A 537 16.92 5.17 -8.75
C GLU A 537 18.01 6.25 -8.81
N ARG A 538 18.07 7.15 -7.83
CA ARG A 538 19.01 8.29 -7.81
C ARG A 538 20.37 7.95 -7.20
N TYR A 539 20.40 7.02 -6.26
CA TYR A 539 21.58 6.64 -5.47
C TYR A 539 21.81 5.12 -5.51
N PRO A 540 22.00 4.54 -6.70
CA PRO A 540 22.13 3.08 -6.85
C PRO A 540 23.34 2.56 -6.06
N GLY A 541 23.11 1.57 -5.19
CA GLY A 541 24.13 0.99 -4.31
C GLY A 541 24.50 1.83 -3.09
N GLU A 542 24.14 3.12 -3.07
CA GLU A 542 24.46 4.07 -2.00
C GLU A 542 23.33 4.25 -0.98
N CYS A 543 22.21 3.56 -1.13
CA CYS A 543 21.09 3.59 -0.19
C CYS A 543 20.81 2.22 0.45
N ARG A 544 20.27 2.24 1.68
CA ARG A 544 19.71 1.08 2.38
C ARG A 544 18.31 1.40 2.89
N LEU A 545 17.36 0.51 2.63
CA LEU A 545 15.96 0.61 3.04
C LEU A 545 15.71 -0.41 4.15
N ILE A 546 15.31 0.06 5.32
CA ILE A 546 15.03 -0.77 6.49
C ILE A 546 13.56 -0.59 6.86
N GLY A 547 12.76 -1.65 6.83
CA GLY A 547 11.35 -1.62 7.25
C GLY A 547 11.17 -2.08 8.70
N PHE A 548 10.08 -1.67 9.33
CA PHE A 548 9.62 -2.27 10.60
C PHE A 548 8.30 -3.01 10.41
N THR A 549 8.04 -4.01 11.24
CA THR A 549 6.77 -4.74 11.27
C THR A 549 6.38 -5.08 12.71
N ALA A 550 5.08 -5.20 12.98
CA ALA A 550 4.57 -5.67 14.27
C ALA A 550 3.28 -6.48 14.11
N TYR A 551 3.15 -7.52 14.94
CA TYR A 551 1.99 -8.42 14.89
C TYR A 551 0.76 -7.82 15.59
N ALA A 552 0.94 -7.29 16.80
CA ALA A 552 -0.12 -6.69 17.60
C ALA A 552 0.43 -5.60 18.54
N GLY A 553 -0.46 -4.98 19.32
CA GLY A 553 -0.04 -4.03 20.35
C GLY A 553 -1.02 -2.89 20.56
N THR A 554 -0.47 -1.72 20.86
CA THR A 554 -1.20 -0.44 20.87
C THR A 554 -0.48 0.60 20.02
N VAL A 555 -1.25 1.56 19.50
CA VAL A 555 -0.75 2.64 18.65
C VAL A 555 -1.40 3.95 19.08
N THR A 556 -0.65 5.06 19.04
CA THR A 556 -1.23 6.40 19.10
C THR A 556 -1.72 6.76 17.71
N ALA A 557 -3.02 6.97 17.55
CA ALA A 557 -3.63 7.34 16.27
C ALA A 557 -4.89 8.17 16.51
N ALA A 558 -5.46 8.73 15.45
CA ALA A 558 -6.81 9.30 15.49
C ALA A 558 -7.80 8.37 14.76
N GLU A 559 -9.08 8.40 15.14
CA GLU A 559 -10.14 7.68 14.42
C GLU A 559 -10.42 8.30 13.05
N ASP A 560 -10.36 9.63 12.99
CA ASP A 560 -10.62 10.44 11.81
C ASP A 560 -9.54 11.51 11.61
N TRP A 561 -9.40 11.97 10.37
CA TRP A 561 -8.43 13.01 10.03
C TRP A 561 -8.73 14.32 10.78
N GLY A 562 -7.75 14.85 11.51
CA GLY A 562 -7.93 16.04 12.36
C GLY A 562 -8.50 15.74 13.74
N GLY A 563 -8.79 14.48 14.06
CA GLY A 563 -9.25 14.07 15.39
C GLY A 563 -8.13 14.12 16.45
N PRO A 564 -8.49 14.01 17.74
CA PRO A 564 -7.52 13.96 18.83
C PRO A 564 -6.69 12.68 18.77
N ALA A 565 -5.50 12.71 19.38
CA ALA A 565 -4.73 11.51 19.65
C ALA A 565 -5.52 10.57 20.58
N ALA A 566 -5.51 9.27 20.27
CA ALA A 566 -6.06 8.21 21.11
C ALA A 566 -5.08 7.05 21.18
N ARG A 567 -5.05 6.36 22.32
CA ARG A 567 -4.31 5.10 22.47
C ARG A 567 -5.23 3.96 22.05
N MET A 568 -5.01 3.43 20.84
CA MET A 568 -5.87 2.44 20.20
C MET A 568 -5.19 1.06 20.20
N ARG A 569 -5.98 -0.01 20.28
CA ARG A 569 -5.47 -1.38 20.22
C ARG A 569 -5.29 -1.82 18.78
N VAL A 570 -4.08 -2.21 18.42
CA VAL A 570 -3.80 -2.81 17.11
C VAL A 570 -4.27 -4.26 17.15
N ARG A 571 -5.15 -4.63 16.22
CA ARG A 571 -5.63 -6.01 16.08
C ARG A 571 -4.46 -6.94 15.78
N PRO A 572 -4.52 -8.23 16.18
CA PRO A 572 -3.59 -9.23 15.67
C PRO A 572 -3.53 -9.20 14.14
N ALA A 573 -2.34 -9.42 13.58
CA ALA A 573 -2.16 -9.38 12.14
C ALA A 573 -3.05 -10.38 11.41
N LEU A 574 -3.52 -10.01 10.22
CA LEU A 574 -4.35 -10.86 9.39
C LEU A 574 -3.60 -12.12 8.96
N SER A 575 -4.26 -13.27 9.01
CA SER A 575 -3.72 -14.53 8.50
C SER A 575 -3.24 -14.38 7.06
N GLY A 576 -2.04 -14.91 6.78
CA GLY A 576 -1.40 -14.79 5.47
C GLY A 576 -0.64 -13.48 5.23
N SER A 577 -0.64 -12.54 6.18
CA SER A 577 0.21 -11.36 6.12
C SER A 577 1.67 -11.67 6.46
N ILE A 578 2.58 -10.75 6.12
CA ILE A 578 3.97 -10.86 6.52
C ILE A 578 4.11 -10.84 8.04
N GLU A 579 3.38 -9.98 8.73
CA GLU A 579 3.43 -9.88 10.19
C GLU A 579 2.95 -11.18 10.86
N ALA A 580 1.92 -11.84 10.32
CA ALA A 580 1.47 -13.14 10.83
C ALA A 580 2.54 -14.24 10.63
N LEU A 581 3.21 -14.27 9.47
CA LEU A 581 4.31 -15.21 9.23
C LEU A 581 5.49 -14.94 10.19
N LEU A 582 5.86 -13.67 10.37
CA LEU A 582 6.96 -13.27 11.27
C LEU A 582 6.64 -13.55 12.74
N HIS A 583 5.37 -13.45 13.15
CA HIS A 583 4.91 -13.91 14.46
C HIS A 583 5.13 -15.42 14.65
N GLU A 584 4.82 -16.24 13.65
CA GLU A 584 5.01 -17.70 13.69
C GLU A 584 6.49 -18.15 13.75
N VAL A 585 7.42 -17.30 13.28
CA VAL A 585 8.87 -17.49 13.47
C VAL A 585 9.19 -17.65 14.95
N GLY A 586 8.47 -16.98 15.83
CA GLY A 586 8.70 -17.03 17.26
C GLY A 586 9.96 -16.27 17.67
N GLY A 587 9.92 -15.69 18.86
CA GLY A 587 10.89 -14.68 19.29
C GLY A 587 10.21 -13.32 19.36
N LYS A 588 10.51 -12.55 20.41
CA LYS A 588 9.83 -11.27 20.67
C LYS A 588 10.20 -10.21 19.64
N GLU A 589 11.41 -10.27 19.12
CA GLU A 589 11.98 -9.27 18.22
C GLU A 589 13.21 -9.82 17.49
N PHE A 590 13.38 -9.43 16.22
CA PHE A 590 14.53 -9.83 15.41
C PHE A 590 14.69 -8.96 14.14
N LEU A 591 15.88 -9.03 13.54
CA LEU A 591 16.26 -8.45 12.25
C LEU A 591 16.36 -9.54 11.19
N LEU A 592 15.83 -9.27 10.01
CA LEU A 592 16.11 -10.00 8.77
C LEU A 592 16.85 -9.08 7.80
N SER A 593 18.12 -9.38 7.52
CA SER A 593 18.92 -8.70 6.51
C SER A 593 18.93 -9.54 5.23
N PHE A 594 18.21 -9.13 4.18
CA PHE A 594 18.01 -9.98 3.00
C PHE A 594 19.26 -10.18 2.15
N GLY A 595 20.27 -9.31 2.31
CA GLY A 595 21.61 -9.52 1.73
C GLY A 595 22.40 -10.63 2.43
N LEU A 596 22.11 -10.91 3.69
CA LEU A 596 22.80 -11.91 4.52
C LEU A 596 21.95 -13.16 4.79
N ALA A 597 20.65 -13.09 4.50
CA ALA A 597 19.66 -14.12 4.76
C ALA A 597 19.01 -14.59 3.44
N PRO A 598 19.73 -15.33 2.57
CA PRO A 598 19.24 -15.72 1.25
C PRO A 598 18.06 -16.70 1.32
N ARG A 599 17.96 -17.53 2.38
CA ARG A 599 16.84 -18.47 2.52
C ARG A 599 15.59 -17.73 2.97
N ALA A 600 15.72 -16.80 3.91
CA ALA A 600 14.64 -15.92 4.32
C ALA A 600 14.19 -15.03 3.16
N ALA A 601 15.13 -14.49 2.37
CA ALA A 601 14.82 -13.68 1.19
C ALA A 601 14.03 -14.46 0.13
N GLU A 602 14.36 -15.73 -0.11
CA GLU A 602 13.58 -16.60 -1.01
C GLU A 602 12.20 -16.91 -0.43
N ALA A 603 12.12 -17.28 0.86
CA ALA A 603 10.86 -17.57 1.54
C ALA A 603 9.90 -16.36 1.56
N LEU A 604 10.44 -15.14 1.62
CA LEU A 604 9.68 -13.89 1.70
C LEU A 604 9.56 -13.15 0.35
N ARG A 605 9.86 -13.85 -0.75
CA ARG A 605 9.74 -13.29 -2.11
C ARG A 605 8.30 -13.24 -2.63
N ALA A 606 7.43 -14.11 -2.13
CA ALA A 606 6.03 -14.17 -2.54
C ALA A 606 5.27 -12.90 -2.11
N PRO A 607 4.37 -12.35 -2.95
CA PRO A 607 3.50 -11.25 -2.53
C PRO A 607 2.62 -11.66 -1.35
N ARG A 608 2.64 -10.87 -0.27
CA ARG A 608 1.82 -11.07 0.94
C ARG A 608 1.19 -9.76 1.36
N LEU A 609 0.17 -9.82 2.22
CA LEU A 609 -0.36 -8.64 2.87
C LEU A 609 0.71 -8.03 3.79
N GLU A 610 0.89 -6.72 3.71
CA GLU A 610 1.74 -5.90 4.56
C GLU A 610 0.88 -4.81 5.22
N ARG A 611 1.01 -4.66 6.54
CA ARG A 611 0.29 -3.69 7.34
C ARG A 611 0.97 -2.32 7.28
N ALA A 612 0.16 -1.29 7.09
CA ALA A 612 0.56 0.11 7.00
C ALA A 612 -0.46 1.00 7.72
N ILE A 613 -0.16 1.42 8.95
CA ILE A 613 -1.04 2.27 9.76
C ILE A 613 -0.52 3.71 9.74
N GLY A 614 -1.25 4.60 9.09
CA GLY A 614 -0.89 6.02 9.08
C GLY A 614 -1.23 6.73 10.39
N VAL A 615 -1.50 8.02 10.29
CA VAL A 615 -1.90 8.88 11.42
C VAL A 615 -3.34 8.62 11.87
N VAL A 616 -4.11 7.91 11.04
CA VAL A 616 -5.47 7.43 11.31
C VAL A 616 -5.45 5.91 11.36
N TYR A 617 -6.12 5.33 12.36
CA TYR A 617 -6.30 3.88 12.47
C TYR A 617 -7.78 3.52 12.58
N ARG A 618 -8.26 2.60 11.72
CA ARG A 618 -9.65 2.12 11.69
C ARG A 618 -9.71 0.59 11.80
N PRO A 619 -9.79 0.04 13.03
CA PRO A 619 -9.82 -1.41 13.26
C PRO A 619 -10.93 -2.15 12.49
N GLN A 620 -12.08 -1.50 12.30
CA GLN A 620 -13.28 -2.09 11.69
C GLN A 620 -13.12 -2.29 10.17
N THR A 621 -12.20 -1.55 9.53
CA THR A 621 -11.95 -1.62 8.08
C THR A 621 -10.50 -1.95 7.75
N GLU A 622 -9.76 -2.50 8.72
CA GLU A 622 -8.30 -2.62 8.69
C GLU A 622 -7.75 -3.28 7.42
N ARG A 623 -8.35 -4.38 6.96
CA ARG A 623 -7.95 -5.05 5.69
C ARG A 623 -8.01 -4.11 4.49
N ARG A 624 -8.98 -3.21 4.44
CA ARG A 624 -9.19 -2.28 3.32
C ARG A 624 -8.36 -1.00 3.47
N SER A 625 -8.18 -0.51 4.69
CA SER A 625 -7.57 0.80 4.95
C SER A 625 -6.08 0.74 5.29
N HIS A 626 -5.59 -0.38 5.82
CA HIS A 626 -4.25 -0.51 6.41
C HIS A 626 -3.46 -1.71 5.92
N TYR A 627 -3.90 -2.36 4.84
CA TYR A 627 -3.16 -3.46 4.22
C TYR A 627 -3.02 -3.26 2.72
N LEU A 628 -1.86 -3.64 2.21
CA LEU A 628 -1.53 -3.68 0.79
C LEU A 628 -0.73 -4.94 0.49
N HIS A 629 -0.71 -5.40 -0.76
CA HIS A 629 0.19 -6.49 -1.14
C HIS A 629 1.61 -5.99 -1.41
N ALA A 630 2.61 -6.64 -0.84
CA ALA A 630 4.02 -6.33 -1.06
C ALA A 630 4.89 -7.59 -1.10
N ARG A 631 6.03 -7.49 -1.78
CA ARG A 631 7.10 -8.49 -1.77
C ARG A 631 8.21 -7.97 -0.85
N VAL A 632 8.08 -8.24 0.45
CA VAL A 632 8.86 -7.57 1.49
C VAL A 632 10.39 -7.70 1.30
N ALA A 633 10.86 -8.87 0.83
CA ALA A 633 12.28 -9.13 0.59
C ALA A 633 12.87 -8.33 -0.60
N GLU A 634 12.02 -7.82 -1.49
CA GLU A 634 12.42 -6.94 -2.58
C GLU A 634 12.14 -5.47 -2.24
N GLN A 635 11.20 -5.21 -1.35
CA GLN A 635 10.78 -3.88 -0.92
C GLN A 635 11.83 -3.21 -0.03
N PHE A 636 12.46 -3.98 0.85
CA PHE A 636 13.48 -3.51 1.78
C PHE A 636 14.79 -4.29 1.61
N ASP A 637 15.89 -3.72 2.08
CA ASP A 637 17.16 -4.46 2.23
C ASP A 637 17.19 -5.21 3.57
N ALA A 638 16.44 -4.72 4.57
CA ALA A 638 16.20 -5.42 5.82
C ALA A 638 14.84 -5.09 6.44
N VAL A 639 14.34 -5.98 7.30
CA VAL A 639 13.15 -5.76 8.13
C VAL A 639 13.44 -6.07 9.59
N ILE A 640 13.01 -5.19 10.47
CA ILE A 640 12.99 -5.41 11.92
C ILE A 640 11.56 -5.76 12.32
N HIS A 641 11.39 -6.90 12.97
CA HIS A 641 10.12 -7.35 13.50
C HIS A 641 10.11 -7.18 15.02
N ILE A 642 9.02 -6.63 15.56
CA ILE A 642 8.76 -6.53 17.00
C ILE A 642 7.33 -7.02 17.22
N ASP A 643 7.19 -8.16 17.89
CA ASP A 643 5.93 -8.93 17.88
C ASP A 643 4.77 -8.15 18.54
N GLU A 644 5.02 -7.64 19.74
CA GLU A 644 4.09 -6.79 20.49
C GLU A 644 4.68 -5.40 20.73
N THR A 645 3.88 -4.36 20.44
CA THR A 645 4.32 -2.96 20.52
C THR A 645 3.38 -2.07 21.33
N ARG A 646 3.83 -0.88 21.71
CA ARG A 646 3.08 0.08 22.52
C ARG A 646 2.89 1.41 21.81
N ALA A 647 1.82 2.10 22.17
CA ALA A 647 1.53 3.44 21.68
C ALA A 647 2.61 4.43 22.12
N VAL A 648 3.13 5.22 21.18
CA VAL A 648 4.10 6.28 21.48
C VAL A 648 3.43 7.39 22.30
N GLU A 649 4.09 7.87 23.34
CA GLU A 649 3.50 8.86 24.23
C GLU A 649 3.60 10.29 23.64
N PRO A 650 2.46 10.97 23.36
CA PRO A 650 2.46 12.35 22.91
C PRO A 650 2.87 13.29 24.04
N LEU A 651 3.47 14.44 23.71
CA LEU A 651 3.75 15.48 24.71
C LEU A 651 2.45 16.10 25.25
N GLU A 652 1.43 16.24 24.42
CA GLU A 652 0.07 16.60 24.83
C GLU A 652 -0.80 15.34 24.97
N ARG A 653 -0.96 14.85 26.20
CA ARG A 653 -1.90 13.77 26.51
C ARG A 653 -3.34 14.30 26.47
N THR A 654 -4.19 13.68 25.67
CA THR A 654 -5.65 13.93 25.62
C THR A 654 -6.36 12.95 26.56
N ALA A 655 -7.59 13.26 26.99
CA ALA A 655 -8.41 12.33 27.77
C ALA A 655 -8.57 10.95 27.09
N GLY A 656 -8.80 10.95 25.76
CA GLY A 656 -8.89 9.71 24.98
C GLY A 656 -7.56 8.92 24.87
N TRP A 657 -6.42 9.58 25.05
CA TRP A 657 -5.13 8.90 25.14
C TRP A 657 -4.90 8.28 26.52
N GLU A 658 -5.27 8.99 27.59
CA GLU A 658 -5.14 8.51 28.97
C GLU A 658 -6.07 7.34 29.27
N GLU A 659 -7.35 7.47 28.92
CA GLU A 659 -8.35 6.41 29.06
C GLU A 659 -8.00 5.20 28.18
N GLY A 660 -7.59 5.45 26.93
CA GLY A 660 -7.37 4.43 25.91
C GLY A 660 -8.68 3.79 25.44
N GLU A 661 -8.57 2.84 24.52
CA GLU A 661 -9.74 2.10 24.02
C GLU A 661 -10.36 1.24 25.14
N VAL A 662 -11.62 1.53 25.51
CA VAL A 662 -12.36 0.78 26.52
C VAL A 662 -12.69 -0.61 25.94
N PRO A 663 -12.32 -1.73 26.59
CA PRO A 663 -12.66 -3.06 26.10
C PRO A 663 -14.18 -3.21 25.93
N GLU A 664 -14.64 -3.79 24.80
CA GLU A 664 -16.06 -4.08 24.53
C GLU A 664 -16.74 -4.99 25.57
N THR A 665 -16.01 -5.50 26.57
CA THR A 665 -16.49 -6.39 27.61
C THR A 665 -16.81 -5.74 28.95
N TYR A 666 -16.96 -4.40 29.03
CA TYR A 666 -17.60 -3.82 30.22
C TYR A 666 -19.09 -4.20 30.21
N PRO A 667 -19.57 -5.02 31.18
CA PRO A 667 -21.00 -5.29 31.26
C PRO A 667 -21.70 -3.98 31.63
N THR A 668 -22.54 -3.49 30.75
CA THR A 668 -23.53 -2.47 31.10
C THR A 668 -24.51 -3.11 32.08
N GLY A 669 -24.29 -2.86 33.37
CA GLY A 669 -25.22 -3.23 34.42
C GLY A 669 -24.62 -3.25 35.82
N VAL A 670 -24.63 -2.08 36.49
CA VAL A 670 -25.25 -1.92 37.82
C VAL A 670 -25.92 -0.55 37.86
#